data_AF-A0A1C5L2B2-F1
#
_entry.id   AF-A0A1C5L2B2-F1
#
_cell.length_a   1.000
_cell.length_b   1.000
_cell.length_c   1.000
_cell.angle_alpha   90.00
_cell.angle_beta   90.00
_cell.angle_gamma   90.00
#
_symmetry.space_group_name_H-M   'P 1'
#
loop_
_entity.id
_entity.type
_entity.pdbx_description
1 polymer ?
#
loop_
_entity_poly.entity_id
_entity_poly.type
_entity_poly.pdbx_seq_one_letter_code
_entity_poly.pdbx_strand_id
1 'polypeptide(L)'
;MEGDLQTDTLENNAKRATVLPSRYNAAEHDLVTPVKDQNPYGTCWAFSALSACETSMIRKGLQDTSFDLSEFHFAYFFFHTQEDALGGTAGDCTLLADPDYMDVGGADACTMFALSKWTGAAAESLASYPYEQLYTPSSSLAYQDVGHLQNVRYVNGSDTASIKRLILQYGSVSAPLCVNLKKYYSKSTGAYYCNNNTGTNHQLTIVGWDDDYSTANFTSGIRPSKKGAWIAKNSYGEDFGNDGYIYISYQDNSLNHQKRSTADSDSLVFAYDMENSDNYSHNYQYDGSASCTYMPIPSGSSLSNVFTVSGNPNGQEKLKSVSFALASENIQYAIQIYKNPTAGDPTSGIAVLDRAQSGVTTYCGYYTIPLNTEIVFNQGDRFSVVISFASPTNQTLYAFIDKSSSLESLHFVSSAEIGQSYYRTKANGWMDISYQQINNRIKAFTENTTEAATEILANVSALPKSSIRKIKSSRCSSLRLSWNAVQYADGYQIFRSTSRKKGYTLIADTKKTSYSDNTVVPGRKYYYRIRAYARSRYNDIVYSPYSQVKNQTLKPEKAQIRSLKKKSSKTYLLSWRKVPGADGYEVFRQISGKKWELFKRIKRTGTLKLKLSLASKKDCFYRVRAYKKTAKENIYGSFSKKVKISAK
;
A
#
# COMPACT_ATOMS: atom_id res chain seq x y z
N MET A 1 9.47 21.72 15.38
CA MET A 1 10.10 21.00 16.50
C MET A 1 9.16 21.24 17.67
N GLU A 2 8.75 20.15 18.33
CA GLU A 2 7.49 20.00 19.10
C GLU A 2 6.26 19.86 18.19
N GLY A 3 5.69 18.66 18.18
CA GLY A 3 4.62 18.20 17.30
C GLY A 3 4.56 16.68 17.32
N ASP A 4 3.74 16.15 18.23
CA ASP A 4 3.08 14.84 18.21
C ASP A 4 3.92 13.57 18.04
N LEU A 5 4.88 13.40 18.95
CA LEU A 5 5.35 12.06 19.38
C LEU A 5 4.52 11.52 20.57
N GLN A 6 3.40 12.16 20.95
CA GLN A 6 2.85 12.03 22.30
C GLN A 6 2.40 10.62 22.68
N THR A 7 1.72 9.83 21.84
CA THR A 7 1.12 8.57 22.29
C THR A 7 2.14 7.47 22.62
N ASP A 8 3.09 7.17 21.72
CA ASP A 8 4.14 6.16 21.95
C ASP A 8 5.16 6.60 23.01
N THR A 9 5.42 7.92 23.13
CA THR A 9 6.29 8.44 24.19
C THR A 9 5.59 8.42 25.55
N LEU A 10 4.27 8.64 25.60
CA LEU A 10 3.46 8.49 26.81
C LEU A 10 3.36 7.02 27.25
N GLU A 11 3.15 6.06 26.34
CA GLU A 11 3.17 4.63 26.67
C GLU A 11 4.53 4.18 27.23
N ASN A 12 5.63 4.57 26.58
CA ASN A 12 6.98 4.23 27.03
C ASN A 12 7.34 4.92 28.36
N ASN A 13 6.86 6.13 28.60
CA ASN A 13 7.02 6.83 29.88
C ASN A 13 6.13 6.21 30.97
N ALA A 14 4.92 5.75 30.65
CA ALA A 14 4.01 5.06 31.57
C ALA A 14 4.55 3.69 32.00
N LYS A 15 5.22 2.94 31.11
CA LYS A 15 5.91 1.69 31.47
C LYS A 15 7.06 1.91 32.47
N ARG A 16 7.65 3.13 32.50
CA ARG A 16 8.83 3.47 33.30
C ARG A 16 8.55 4.24 34.61
N ALA A 17 7.37 4.84 34.81
CA ALA A 17 7.20 5.87 35.85
C ALA A 17 6.00 5.74 36.83
N THR A 18 5.28 4.61 36.91
CA THR A 18 4.13 4.49 37.84
C THR A 18 4.36 3.51 39.00
N VAL A 19 4.18 4.01 40.22
CA VAL A 19 3.80 3.18 41.37
C VAL A 19 2.35 2.76 41.14
N LEU A 20 2.11 1.46 41.00
CA LEU A 20 0.76 0.92 40.84
C LEU A 20 0.05 0.93 42.20
N PRO A 21 -1.22 1.39 42.29
CA PRO A 21 -1.97 1.29 43.54
C PRO A 21 -2.22 -0.17 43.90
N SER A 22 -2.35 -0.45 45.21
CA SER A 22 -2.65 -1.80 45.69
C SER A 22 -4.03 -2.29 45.26
N ARG A 23 -4.96 -1.36 45.00
CA ARG A 23 -6.31 -1.66 44.52
C ARG A 23 -6.77 -0.60 43.53
N TYR A 24 -7.46 -1.03 42.48
CA TYR A 24 -8.12 -0.17 41.50
C TYR A 24 -9.35 -0.89 40.95
N ASN A 25 -10.45 -0.18 40.76
CA ASN A 25 -11.66 -0.72 40.15
C ASN A 25 -12.28 0.34 39.23
N ALA A 26 -12.24 0.14 37.92
CA ALA A 26 -12.77 1.11 36.97
C ALA A 26 -14.29 1.35 37.15
N ALA A 27 -15.04 0.38 37.66
CA ALA A 27 -16.47 0.54 37.92
C ALA A 27 -16.77 1.56 39.03
N GLU A 28 -15.86 1.74 40.01
CA GLU A 28 -15.99 2.75 41.07
C GLU A 28 -15.69 4.18 40.60
N HIS A 29 -15.25 4.31 39.35
CA HIS A 29 -14.91 5.58 38.72
C HIS A 29 -15.85 5.92 37.56
N ASP A 30 -17.02 5.26 37.46
CA ASP A 30 -18.01 5.45 36.39
C ASP A 30 -17.41 5.24 34.99
N LEU A 31 -16.47 4.30 34.85
CA LEU A 31 -15.79 4.01 33.58
C LEU A 31 -16.33 2.77 32.87
N VAL A 32 -17.25 2.05 33.48
CA VAL A 32 -17.71 0.74 33.03
C VAL A 32 -19.22 0.76 32.90
N THR A 33 -19.73 0.26 31.78
CA THR A 33 -21.17 0.12 31.50
C THR A 33 -21.81 -0.95 32.40
N PRO A 34 -23.16 -0.97 32.54
CA PRO A 34 -23.88 -2.05 33.25
C PRO A 34 -23.53 -3.46 32.78
N VAL A 35 -23.73 -4.46 33.64
CA VAL A 35 -23.47 -5.87 33.29
C VAL A 35 -24.61 -6.39 32.41
N LYS A 36 -24.25 -6.96 31.26
CA LYS A 36 -25.17 -7.57 30.31
C LYS A 36 -25.28 -9.09 30.51
N ASP A 37 -26.21 -9.73 29.82
CA ASP A 37 -26.42 -11.18 29.85
C ASP A 37 -26.28 -11.80 28.46
N GLN A 38 -25.36 -12.75 28.29
CA GLN A 38 -25.16 -13.46 27.02
C GLN A 38 -26.13 -14.63 26.83
N ASN A 39 -26.86 -15.05 27.86
CA ASN A 39 -27.78 -16.19 27.75
C ASN A 39 -28.87 -15.87 26.70
N PRO A 40 -29.14 -16.77 25.74
CA PRO A 40 -28.83 -18.21 25.74
C PRO A 40 -27.56 -18.65 24.98
N TYR A 41 -26.73 -17.73 24.49
CA TYR A 41 -25.69 -18.07 23.51
C TYR A 41 -24.25 -18.07 24.05
N GLY A 42 -23.36 -18.78 23.36
CA GLY A 42 -21.91 -18.88 23.58
C GLY A 42 -21.09 -17.66 23.13
N THR A 43 -21.63 -16.44 23.26
CA THR A 43 -21.04 -15.19 22.71
C THR A 43 -20.18 -14.40 23.70
N CYS A 44 -19.70 -15.02 24.79
CA CYS A 44 -18.86 -14.37 25.82
C CYS A 44 -17.68 -13.57 25.24
N TRP A 45 -17.12 -14.02 24.12
CA TRP A 45 -16.03 -13.37 23.41
C TRP A 45 -16.40 -11.98 22.85
N ALA A 46 -17.61 -11.83 22.34
CA ALA A 46 -18.13 -10.55 21.85
C ALA A 46 -18.38 -9.61 23.04
N PHE A 47 -19.05 -10.09 24.09
CA PHE A 47 -19.29 -9.31 25.32
C PHE A 47 -17.99 -8.82 25.95
N SER A 48 -17.00 -9.70 26.10
CA SER A 48 -15.72 -9.37 26.74
C SER A 48 -14.96 -8.28 25.98
N ALA A 49 -14.91 -8.38 24.64
CA ALA A 49 -14.23 -7.42 23.80
C ALA A 49 -14.98 -6.09 23.69
N LEU A 50 -16.30 -6.12 23.48
CA LEU A 50 -17.09 -4.89 23.36
C LEU A 50 -17.20 -4.14 24.69
N SER A 51 -17.31 -4.83 25.82
CA SER A 51 -17.20 -4.21 27.16
C SER A 51 -15.86 -3.51 27.36
N ALA A 52 -14.75 -4.08 26.84
CA ALA A 52 -13.46 -3.40 26.85
C ALA A 52 -13.42 -2.19 25.90
N CYS A 53 -14.08 -2.27 24.74
CA CYS A 53 -14.23 -1.15 23.81
C CYS A 53 -15.06 0.01 24.40
N GLU A 54 -16.21 -0.29 25.02
CA GLU A 54 -17.06 0.68 25.73
C GLU A 54 -16.26 1.39 26.83
N THR A 55 -15.59 0.61 27.68
CA THR A 55 -14.74 1.14 28.77
C THR A 55 -13.67 2.10 28.22
N SER A 56 -13.07 1.77 27.07
CA SER A 56 -12.06 2.60 26.41
C SER A 56 -12.63 3.96 25.97
N MET A 57 -13.82 3.96 25.36
CA MET A 57 -14.48 5.19 24.91
C MET A 57 -14.92 6.07 26.09
N ILE A 58 -15.47 5.46 27.16
CA ILE A 58 -15.87 6.18 28.39
C ILE A 58 -14.64 6.79 29.06
N ARG A 59 -13.54 6.04 29.16
CA ARG A 59 -12.29 6.54 29.74
C ARG A 59 -11.73 7.76 29.02
N LYS A 60 -11.92 7.85 27.71
CA LYS A 60 -11.54 9.02 26.91
C LYS A 60 -12.53 10.18 26.98
N GLY A 61 -13.67 10.00 27.64
CA GLY A 61 -14.77 10.97 27.69
C GLY A 61 -15.51 11.12 26.36
N LEU A 62 -15.40 10.13 25.47
CA LEU A 62 -16.10 10.11 24.18
C LEU A 62 -17.55 9.65 24.33
N GLN A 63 -17.82 8.84 25.35
CA GLN A 63 -19.11 8.24 25.68
C GLN A 63 -19.31 8.23 27.21
N ASP A 64 -20.50 7.90 27.69
CA ASP A 64 -20.81 7.72 29.11
C ASP A 64 -21.25 6.27 29.42
N THR A 65 -21.57 5.99 30.69
CA THR A 65 -21.93 4.64 31.14
C THR A 65 -23.24 4.10 30.57
N SER A 66 -24.03 4.90 29.85
CA SER A 66 -25.22 4.45 29.11
C SER A 66 -24.90 3.92 27.71
N PHE A 67 -23.65 4.05 27.26
CA PHE A 67 -23.21 3.55 25.97
C PHE A 67 -23.34 2.02 25.90
N ASP A 68 -23.87 1.52 24.79
CA ASP A 68 -24.23 0.12 24.65
C ASP A 68 -23.95 -0.35 23.23
N LEU A 69 -22.87 -1.12 23.08
CA LEU A 69 -22.48 -1.75 21.83
C LEU A 69 -23.19 -3.09 21.66
N SER A 70 -23.50 -3.41 20.40
CA SER A 70 -24.23 -4.62 20.03
C SER A 70 -23.32 -5.84 19.90
N GLU A 71 -23.36 -6.74 20.87
CA GLU A 71 -22.68 -8.04 20.76
C GLU A 71 -23.26 -8.90 19.63
N PHE A 72 -24.55 -8.76 19.33
CA PHE A 72 -25.17 -9.51 18.25
C PHE A 72 -24.73 -9.02 16.87
N HIS A 73 -24.63 -7.71 16.65
CA HIS A 73 -24.03 -7.15 15.42
C HIS A 73 -22.64 -7.72 15.21
N PHE A 74 -21.81 -7.69 16.26
CA PHE A 74 -20.44 -8.12 16.17
C PHE A 74 -20.31 -9.61 15.88
N ALA A 75 -21.02 -10.46 16.64
CA ALA A 75 -21.05 -11.89 16.40
C ALA A 75 -21.56 -12.22 14.98
N TYR A 76 -22.64 -11.59 14.54
CA TYR A 76 -23.22 -11.84 13.24
C TYR A 76 -22.24 -11.52 12.10
N PHE A 77 -21.67 -10.30 12.06
CA PHE A 77 -20.78 -9.87 10.97
C PHE A 77 -19.37 -10.45 11.04
N PHE A 78 -18.96 -11.00 12.20
CA PHE A 78 -17.75 -11.81 12.28
C PHE A 78 -17.86 -13.06 11.39
N PHE A 79 -19.00 -13.74 11.41
CA PHE A 79 -19.28 -14.95 10.61
C PHE A 79 -19.93 -14.68 9.25
N HIS A 80 -20.56 -13.51 9.09
CA HIS A 80 -21.21 -13.07 7.85
C HIS A 80 -20.49 -11.86 7.27
N THR A 81 -19.18 -12.01 7.04
CA THR A 81 -18.32 -10.92 6.54
C THR A 81 -18.89 -10.31 5.25
N GLN A 82 -18.95 -8.98 5.22
CA GLN A 82 -19.35 -8.20 4.05
C GLN A 82 -18.12 -7.57 3.40
N GLU A 83 -18.15 -7.42 2.07
CA GLU A 83 -17.13 -6.69 1.32
C GLU A 83 -17.08 -5.22 1.77
N ASP A 84 -15.88 -4.65 1.90
CA ASP A 84 -15.70 -3.26 2.30
C ASP A 84 -16.12 -2.28 1.19
N ALA A 85 -16.38 -1.02 1.57
CA ALA A 85 -16.87 0.01 0.66
C ALA A 85 -15.93 0.32 -0.52
N LEU A 86 -14.64 -0.01 -0.42
CA LEU A 86 -13.64 0.21 -1.46
C LEU A 86 -13.31 -1.07 -2.26
N GLY A 87 -13.89 -2.21 -1.88
CA GLY A 87 -13.71 -3.51 -2.54
C GLY A 87 -12.33 -4.13 -2.35
N GLY A 88 -11.55 -3.66 -1.37
CA GLY A 88 -10.21 -4.17 -1.07
C GLY A 88 -10.21 -5.55 -0.42
N THR A 89 -11.31 -5.95 0.21
CA THR A 89 -11.48 -7.23 0.91
C THR A 89 -12.42 -8.20 0.18
N ALA A 90 -12.62 -7.98 -1.12
CA ALA A 90 -13.50 -8.83 -1.92
C ALA A 90 -13.04 -10.30 -1.88
N GLY A 91 -13.95 -11.19 -1.48
CA GLY A 91 -13.68 -12.63 -1.36
C GLY A 91 -13.10 -13.09 -0.02
N ASP A 92 -12.82 -12.16 0.91
CA ASP A 92 -12.39 -12.51 2.26
C ASP A 92 -13.59 -12.86 3.14
N CYS A 93 -13.48 -13.91 3.94
CA CYS A 93 -14.53 -14.27 4.89
C CYS A 93 -14.03 -15.16 6.04
N THR A 94 -14.86 -15.25 7.07
CA THR A 94 -14.80 -16.31 8.08
C THR A 94 -15.86 -17.33 7.75
N LEU A 95 -15.44 -18.58 7.54
CA LEU A 95 -16.31 -19.73 7.37
C LEU A 95 -16.34 -20.54 8.65
N LEU A 96 -17.46 -21.19 8.89
CA LEU A 96 -17.70 -22.00 10.07
C LEU A 96 -18.04 -23.43 9.68
N ALA A 97 -17.41 -24.41 10.34
CA ALA A 97 -17.69 -25.83 10.12
C ALA A 97 -18.95 -26.32 10.87
N ASP A 98 -19.31 -25.68 11.98
CA ASP A 98 -20.51 -25.94 12.78
C ASP A 98 -21.68 -25.05 12.31
N PRO A 99 -22.93 -25.52 12.22
CA PRO A 99 -24.05 -24.67 11.81
C PRO A 99 -24.40 -23.54 12.82
N ASP A 100 -24.03 -23.63 14.09
CA ASP A 100 -24.46 -22.66 15.11
C ASP A 100 -23.38 -21.63 15.46
N TYR A 101 -23.32 -20.56 14.67
CA TYR A 101 -22.34 -19.47 14.84
C TYR A 101 -22.47 -18.72 16.17
N MET A 102 -23.60 -18.82 16.87
CA MET A 102 -23.80 -18.15 18.16
C MET A 102 -23.16 -18.93 19.32
N ASP A 103 -22.84 -20.22 19.13
CA ASP A 103 -22.34 -21.11 20.18
C ASP A 103 -20.92 -21.65 19.96
N VAL A 104 -20.28 -21.32 18.83
CA VAL A 104 -18.91 -21.78 18.53
C VAL A 104 -17.84 -21.08 19.38
N GLY A 105 -18.12 -19.88 19.89
CA GLY A 105 -17.14 -19.04 20.57
C GLY A 105 -16.23 -18.26 19.61
N GLY A 106 -15.22 -17.59 20.16
CA GLY A 106 -14.29 -16.73 19.41
C GLY A 106 -12.98 -16.52 20.16
N ALA A 107 -11.96 -16.00 19.45
CA ALA A 107 -10.64 -15.70 20.01
C ALA A 107 -10.33 -14.19 19.93
N ASP A 108 -9.81 -13.60 21.01
CA ASP A 108 -9.56 -12.14 21.10
C ASP A 108 -8.66 -11.58 19.97
N ALA A 109 -7.66 -12.35 19.54
CA ALA A 109 -6.81 -11.95 18.42
C ALA A 109 -7.61 -11.84 17.11
N CYS A 110 -8.61 -12.71 16.91
CA CYS A 110 -9.53 -12.62 15.77
C CYS A 110 -10.45 -11.41 15.92
N THR A 111 -10.91 -11.13 17.14
CA THR A 111 -11.71 -9.94 17.46
C THR A 111 -10.99 -8.65 17.11
N MET A 112 -9.69 -8.53 17.42
CA MET A 112 -8.88 -7.38 17.03
C MET A 112 -8.95 -7.12 15.52
N PHE A 113 -8.71 -8.15 14.69
CA PHE A 113 -8.76 -7.98 13.24
C PHE A 113 -10.18 -7.75 12.73
N ALA A 114 -11.18 -8.38 13.33
CA ALA A 114 -12.58 -8.16 12.99
C ALA A 114 -13.00 -6.69 13.21
N LEU A 115 -12.68 -6.12 14.37
CA LEU A 115 -12.97 -4.72 14.70
C LEU A 115 -12.14 -3.74 13.86
N SER A 116 -10.91 -4.10 13.44
CA SER A 116 -10.06 -3.25 12.60
C SER A 116 -10.62 -2.96 11.20
N LYS A 117 -11.68 -3.68 10.79
CA LYS A 117 -12.39 -3.48 9.52
C LYS A 117 -13.46 -2.39 9.57
N TRP A 118 -13.75 -1.84 10.76
CA TRP A 118 -14.91 -0.99 11.04
C TRP A 118 -16.24 -1.76 10.93
N THR A 119 -16.25 -2.94 11.54
CA THR A 119 -17.45 -3.77 11.72
C THR A 119 -17.51 -4.21 13.17
N GLY A 120 -18.70 -4.35 13.75
CA GLY A 120 -18.94 -4.92 15.08
C GLY A 120 -19.18 -3.91 16.20
N ALA A 121 -18.55 -2.74 16.16
CA ALA A 121 -18.78 -1.69 17.16
C ALA A 121 -20.01 -0.82 16.80
N ALA A 122 -21.17 -1.47 16.62
CA ALA A 122 -22.45 -0.81 16.36
C ALA A 122 -23.24 -0.59 17.66
N ALA A 123 -24.14 0.39 17.68
CA ALA A 123 -25.04 0.57 18.81
C ALA A 123 -26.02 -0.61 18.96
N GLU A 124 -26.35 -0.99 20.19
CA GLU A 124 -27.31 -2.08 20.50
C GLU A 124 -28.69 -1.86 19.88
N SER A 125 -29.09 -0.61 19.68
CA SER A 125 -30.35 -0.26 18.99
C SER A 125 -30.37 -0.64 17.49
N LEU A 126 -29.23 -0.89 16.85
CA LEU A 126 -29.15 -1.27 15.43
C LEU A 126 -29.33 -2.77 15.21
N ALA A 127 -28.91 -3.60 16.17
CA ALA A 127 -29.07 -5.05 16.12
C ALA A 127 -29.18 -5.60 17.54
N SER A 128 -30.35 -5.45 18.17
CA SER A 128 -30.55 -5.87 19.55
C SER A 128 -30.31 -7.36 19.76
N TYR A 129 -29.80 -7.70 20.93
CA TYR A 129 -29.44 -9.05 21.31
C TYR A 129 -30.68 -9.98 21.31
N PRO A 130 -30.63 -11.13 20.62
CA PRO A 130 -31.83 -11.93 20.35
C PRO A 130 -32.20 -12.88 21.50
N TYR A 131 -32.58 -12.36 22.67
CA TYR A 131 -32.90 -13.17 23.85
C TYR A 131 -34.03 -14.21 23.63
N GLU A 132 -35.07 -13.84 22.87
CA GLU A 132 -36.23 -14.70 22.63
C GLU A 132 -36.10 -15.55 21.37
N GLN A 133 -35.63 -14.92 20.28
CA GLN A 133 -35.56 -15.55 18.97
C GLN A 133 -34.44 -14.94 18.12
N LEU A 134 -33.58 -15.81 17.57
CA LEU A 134 -32.55 -15.43 16.60
C LEU A 134 -33.19 -14.89 15.32
N TYR A 135 -32.67 -13.75 14.84
CA TYR A 135 -33.06 -13.14 13.57
C TYR A 135 -31.85 -12.85 12.70
N THR A 136 -32.06 -12.38 11.48
CA THR A 136 -30.98 -12.07 10.53
C THR A 136 -30.88 -10.55 10.33
N PRO A 137 -29.81 -9.89 10.82
CA PRO A 137 -29.55 -8.49 10.50
C PRO A 137 -29.43 -8.24 9.00
N SER A 138 -29.84 -7.05 8.53
CA SER A 138 -29.61 -6.65 7.14
C SER A 138 -28.11 -6.48 6.89
N SER A 139 -27.61 -6.95 5.74
CA SER A 139 -26.21 -6.73 5.34
C SER A 139 -25.81 -5.25 5.26
N SER A 140 -26.78 -4.35 5.08
CA SER A 140 -26.56 -2.90 5.08
C SER A 140 -26.12 -2.32 6.43
N LEU A 141 -26.22 -3.11 7.52
CA LEU A 141 -25.78 -2.71 8.85
C LEU A 141 -24.29 -2.97 9.09
N ALA A 142 -23.60 -3.75 8.24
CA ALA A 142 -22.26 -4.27 8.54
C ALA A 142 -21.24 -3.20 8.95
N TYR A 143 -21.28 -2.05 8.25
CA TYR A 143 -20.41 -0.90 8.45
C TYR A 143 -21.16 0.30 9.07
N GLN A 144 -22.27 0.05 9.78
CA GLN A 144 -22.94 1.05 10.60
C GLN A 144 -22.40 0.97 12.03
N ASP A 145 -21.19 1.46 12.22
CA ASP A 145 -20.53 1.49 13.52
C ASP A 145 -20.56 2.89 14.16
N VAL A 146 -20.41 2.92 15.48
CA VAL A 146 -20.35 4.13 16.31
C VAL A 146 -18.94 4.37 16.87
N GLY A 147 -18.02 3.44 16.62
CA GLY A 147 -16.65 3.54 17.09
C GLY A 147 -15.66 2.76 16.24
N HIS A 148 -14.50 3.38 16.00
CA HIS A 148 -13.41 2.81 15.23
C HIS A 148 -12.25 2.38 16.13
N LEU A 149 -11.81 1.12 15.99
CA LEU A 149 -10.62 0.62 16.65
C LEU A 149 -9.36 1.37 16.17
N GLN A 150 -8.64 2.00 17.10
CA GLN A 150 -7.36 2.65 16.81
C GLN A 150 -6.18 1.73 17.14
N ASN A 151 -6.19 1.13 18.33
CA ASN A 151 -5.07 0.33 18.81
C ASN A 151 -5.56 -0.90 19.57
N VAL A 152 -4.74 -1.95 19.55
CA VAL A 152 -4.82 -3.07 20.49
C VAL A 152 -3.45 -3.31 21.06
N ARG A 153 -3.40 -3.57 22.37
CA ARG A 153 -2.20 -4.03 23.08
C ARG A 153 -2.54 -5.35 23.73
N TYR A 154 -1.66 -6.34 23.58
CA TYR A 154 -1.84 -7.60 24.29
C TYR A 154 -0.55 -8.07 24.95
N VAL A 155 -0.73 -8.77 26.06
CA VAL A 155 0.34 -9.32 26.90
C VAL A 155 -0.03 -10.72 27.36
N ASN A 156 0.98 -11.46 27.84
CA ASN A 156 0.75 -12.71 28.52
C ASN A 156 0.01 -12.47 29.86
N GLY A 157 -0.95 -13.33 30.18
CA GLY A 157 -1.80 -13.28 31.37
C GLY A 157 -1.02 -13.35 32.70
N SER A 158 0.21 -13.88 32.65
CA SER A 158 1.13 -13.89 33.79
C SER A 158 1.85 -12.54 34.03
N ASP A 159 1.85 -11.62 33.05
CA ASP A 159 2.43 -10.28 33.20
C ASP A 159 1.45 -9.32 33.91
N THR A 160 1.25 -9.60 35.21
CA THR A 160 0.38 -8.82 36.10
C THR A 160 0.68 -7.32 36.07
N ALA A 161 1.96 -6.92 35.97
CA ALA A 161 2.34 -5.51 35.97
C ALA A 161 1.89 -4.80 34.69
N SER A 162 2.07 -5.44 33.52
CA SER A 162 1.58 -4.86 32.27
C SER A 162 0.06 -4.85 32.20
N ILE A 163 -0.62 -5.90 32.67
CA ILE A 163 -2.10 -5.92 32.74
C ILE A 163 -2.62 -4.74 33.56
N LYS A 164 -2.07 -4.51 34.76
CA LYS A 164 -2.46 -3.36 35.59
C LYS A 164 -2.23 -2.02 34.86
N ARG A 165 -1.11 -1.87 34.15
CA ARG A 165 -0.84 -0.65 33.36
C ARG A 165 -1.84 -0.47 32.22
N LEU A 166 -2.18 -1.55 31.52
CA LEU A 166 -3.18 -1.52 30.45
C LEU A 166 -4.56 -1.15 30.98
N ILE A 167 -4.97 -1.69 32.14
CA ILE A 167 -6.21 -1.30 32.82
C ILE A 167 -6.16 0.19 33.21
N LEU A 168 -5.05 0.69 33.74
CA LEU A 168 -4.91 2.12 34.04
C LEU A 168 -4.83 3.01 32.79
N GLN A 169 -4.52 2.47 31.62
CA GLN A 169 -4.39 3.27 30.42
C GLN A 169 -5.69 3.27 29.61
N TYR A 170 -6.28 2.10 29.40
CA TYR A 170 -7.44 1.86 28.54
C TYR A 170 -8.72 1.53 29.33
N GLY A 171 -8.61 1.42 30.65
CA GLY A 171 -9.72 1.22 31.57
C GLY A 171 -10.00 -0.25 31.89
N SER A 172 -9.80 -1.15 30.93
CA SER A 172 -10.02 -2.58 31.12
C SER A 172 -9.27 -3.44 30.09
N VAL A 173 -9.33 -4.76 30.27
CA VAL A 173 -8.78 -5.75 29.33
C VAL A 173 -9.70 -6.97 29.18
N SER A 174 -9.81 -7.52 27.98
CA SER A 174 -10.44 -8.84 27.71
C SER A 174 -9.49 -9.95 28.14
N ALA A 175 -10.00 -10.98 28.83
CA ALA A 175 -9.20 -12.08 29.34
C ALA A 175 -9.94 -13.43 29.28
N PRO A 176 -9.23 -14.53 28.99
CA PRO A 176 -9.81 -15.86 28.97
C PRO A 176 -9.92 -16.48 30.37
N LEU A 177 -10.93 -17.32 30.56
CA LEU A 177 -11.14 -18.09 31.79
C LEU A 177 -11.57 -19.53 31.48
N CYS A 178 -11.00 -20.49 32.20
CA CYS A 178 -11.52 -21.86 32.26
C CYS A 178 -12.56 -21.92 33.38
N VAL A 179 -13.84 -21.84 33.04
CA VAL A 179 -14.96 -21.78 33.96
C VAL A 179 -15.47 -23.19 34.32
N ASN A 180 -15.44 -23.48 35.62
CA ASN A 180 -16.19 -24.56 36.25
C ASN A 180 -16.74 -24.07 37.61
N LEU A 181 -17.93 -23.48 37.56
CA LEU A 181 -18.58 -22.84 38.71
C LEU A 181 -18.93 -23.82 39.84
N LYS A 182 -19.04 -25.12 39.55
CA LYS A 182 -19.30 -26.12 40.61
C LYS A 182 -18.08 -26.37 41.47
N LYS A 183 -16.88 -26.29 40.88
CA LYS A 183 -15.63 -26.68 41.52
C LYS A 183 -14.84 -25.49 42.05
N TYR A 184 -14.73 -24.41 41.27
CA TYR A 184 -13.75 -23.35 41.48
C TYR A 184 -14.33 -22.02 41.98
N TYR A 185 -15.66 -21.93 42.10
CA TYR A 185 -16.37 -20.70 42.43
C TYR A 185 -16.95 -20.72 43.85
N SER A 186 -16.74 -19.63 44.58
CA SER A 186 -17.30 -19.37 45.90
C SER A 186 -18.53 -18.48 45.78
N LYS A 187 -19.72 -19.08 45.90
CA LYS A 187 -20.99 -18.36 45.76
C LYS A 187 -21.17 -17.24 46.79
N SER A 188 -20.64 -17.40 48.00
CA SER A 188 -20.82 -16.42 49.07
C SER A 188 -20.01 -15.13 48.89
N THR A 189 -18.96 -15.16 48.07
CA THR A 189 -18.04 -14.02 47.91
C THR A 189 -17.76 -13.65 46.46
N GLY A 190 -18.35 -14.35 45.49
CA GLY A 190 -18.05 -14.14 44.07
C GLY A 190 -16.60 -14.47 43.67
N ALA A 191 -15.85 -15.24 44.49
CA ALA A 191 -14.43 -15.49 44.25
C ALA A 191 -14.22 -16.75 43.39
N TYR A 192 -13.28 -16.69 42.45
CA TYR A 192 -12.97 -17.74 41.50
C TYR A 192 -11.48 -18.08 41.47
N TYR A 193 -11.15 -19.37 41.54
CA TYR A 193 -9.78 -19.82 41.34
C TYR A 193 -9.71 -21.25 40.77
N CYS A 194 -9.39 -21.34 39.47
CA CYS A 194 -9.08 -22.57 38.77
C CYS A 194 -7.60 -22.91 38.93
N ASN A 195 -7.31 -23.86 39.83
CA ASN A 195 -5.94 -24.37 40.05
C ASN A 195 -5.55 -25.50 39.09
N ASN A 196 -6.43 -25.89 38.16
CA ASN A 196 -6.17 -26.91 37.15
C ASN A 196 -7.00 -26.62 35.89
N ASN A 197 -6.39 -25.84 34.98
CA ASN A 197 -6.98 -25.44 33.71
C ASN A 197 -6.96 -26.61 32.70
N THR A 198 -8.14 -26.97 32.17
CA THR A 198 -8.32 -28.05 31.20
C THR A 198 -8.64 -27.54 29.79
N GLY A 199 -8.58 -26.22 29.57
CA GLY A 199 -9.01 -25.53 28.35
C GLY A 199 -9.89 -24.35 28.74
N THR A 200 -9.59 -23.17 28.18
CA THR A 200 -10.40 -21.97 28.36
C THR A 200 -11.72 -22.11 27.59
N ASN A 201 -12.83 -21.77 28.22
CA ASN A 201 -14.18 -21.94 27.66
C ASN A 201 -15.09 -20.72 27.92
N HIS A 202 -14.51 -19.62 28.42
CA HIS A 202 -15.20 -18.38 28.71
C HIS A 202 -14.24 -17.20 28.53
N GLN A 203 -14.80 -16.01 28.28
CA GLN A 203 -14.06 -14.74 28.25
C GLN A 203 -14.82 -13.68 29.04
N LEU A 204 -14.08 -12.77 29.65
CA LEU A 204 -14.62 -11.70 30.49
C LEU A 204 -13.69 -10.48 30.52
N THR A 205 -14.21 -9.36 31.00
CA THR A 205 -13.47 -8.10 31.05
C THR A 205 -12.89 -7.86 32.44
N ILE A 206 -11.57 -7.83 32.58
CA ILE A 206 -10.91 -7.40 33.83
C ILE A 206 -10.90 -5.87 33.86
N VAL A 207 -11.55 -5.30 34.87
CA VAL A 207 -11.73 -3.85 35.06
C VAL A 207 -10.91 -3.29 36.22
N GLY A 208 -10.22 -4.17 36.96
CA GLY A 208 -9.54 -3.77 38.17
C GLY A 208 -8.81 -4.90 38.86
N TRP A 209 -8.31 -4.60 40.05
CA TRP A 209 -7.59 -5.53 40.89
C TRP A 209 -7.58 -5.09 42.36
N ASP A 210 -7.31 -6.05 43.24
CA ASP A 210 -7.10 -5.84 44.67
C ASP A 210 -5.97 -6.78 45.14
N ASP A 211 -4.80 -6.22 45.47
CA ASP A 211 -3.60 -6.94 45.92
C ASP A 211 -3.78 -7.60 47.29
N ASP A 212 -4.70 -7.08 48.12
CA ASP A 212 -4.94 -7.55 49.48
C ASP A 212 -6.14 -8.50 49.59
N TYR A 213 -6.77 -8.85 48.45
CA TYR A 213 -7.93 -9.74 48.42
C TYR A 213 -7.64 -11.08 49.12
N SER A 214 -8.45 -11.39 50.13
CA SER A 214 -8.19 -12.48 51.07
C SER A 214 -8.31 -13.86 50.42
N THR A 215 -7.33 -14.73 50.69
CA THR A 215 -7.39 -16.14 50.26
C THR A 215 -8.57 -16.90 50.87
N ALA A 216 -9.13 -16.41 52.00
CA ALA A 216 -10.27 -17.01 52.67
C ALA A 216 -11.56 -16.93 51.86
N ASN A 217 -11.67 -15.98 50.93
CA ASN A 217 -12.85 -15.76 50.09
C ASN A 217 -13.00 -16.88 49.04
N PHE A 218 -11.92 -17.52 48.62
CA PHE A 218 -11.97 -18.60 47.64
C PHE A 218 -12.47 -19.91 48.26
N THR A 219 -13.03 -20.76 47.40
CA THR A 219 -13.60 -22.06 47.75
C THR A 219 -12.67 -22.88 48.65
N SER A 220 -13.23 -23.39 49.75
CA SER A 220 -12.48 -24.19 50.72
C SER A 220 -11.86 -25.43 50.07
N GLY A 221 -10.64 -25.79 50.50
CA GLY A 221 -9.88 -26.92 49.95
C GLY A 221 -9.10 -26.64 48.66
N ILE A 222 -9.35 -25.52 47.99
CA ILE A 222 -8.66 -25.15 46.73
C ILE A 222 -8.12 -23.72 46.74
N ARG A 223 -7.92 -23.11 47.91
CA ARG A 223 -7.52 -21.70 48.04
C ARG A 223 -6.16 -21.39 47.38
N PRO A 224 -5.98 -20.17 46.84
CA PRO A 224 -4.67 -19.71 46.39
C PRO A 224 -3.70 -19.58 47.57
N SER A 225 -2.40 -19.66 47.28
CA SER A 225 -1.33 -19.57 48.28
C SER A 225 -0.94 -18.13 48.64
N LYS A 226 -1.34 -17.15 47.82
CA LYS A 226 -1.10 -15.72 48.04
C LYS A 226 -2.42 -14.95 47.91
N LYS A 227 -2.48 -13.82 48.61
CA LYS A 227 -3.53 -12.82 48.42
C LYS A 227 -3.45 -12.22 47.01
N GLY A 228 -4.54 -11.59 46.61
CA GLY A 228 -4.61 -10.82 45.38
C GLY A 228 -5.58 -11.40 44.37
N ALA A 229 -6.42 -10.52 43.81
CA ALA A 229 -7.38 -10.89 42.79
C ALA A 229 -7.55 -9.79 41.73
N TRP A 230 -7.89 -10.22 40.52
CA TRP A 230 -8.49 -9.39 39.49
C TRP A 230 -9.96 -9.17 39.78
N ILE A 231 -10.48 -7.98 39.47
CA ILE A 231 -11.91 -7.66 39.50
C ILE A 231 -12.39 -7.73 38.06
N ALA A 232 -13.33 -8.62 37.78
CA ALA A 232 -13.80 -8.91 36.43
C ALA A 232 -15.30 -8.70 36.29
N LYS A 233 -15.69 -7.95 35.27
CA LYS A 233 -17.07 -7.80 34.79
C LYS A 233 -17.41 -9.03 33.93
N ASN A 234 -18.43 -9.77 34.32
CA ASN A 234 -18.90 -10.93 33.58
C ASN A 234 -20.04 -10.57 32.62
N SER A 235 -20.55 -11.55 31.89
CA SER A 235 -21.66 -11.43 30.94
C SER A 235 -22.82 -12.38 31.29
N TYR A 236 -23.04 -12.65 32.58
CA TYR A 236 -24.08 -13.56 33.08
C TYR A 236 -25.20 -12.81 33.83
N GLY A 237 -25.40 -11.53 33.52
CA GLY A 237 -26.36 -10.66 34.19
C GLY A 237 -25.93 -10.19 35.60
N GLU A 238 -26.64 -9.19 36.11
CA GLU A 238 -26.35 -8.54 37.39
C GLU A 238 -26.63 -9.46 38.60
N ASP A 239 -27.58 -10.39 38.49
CA ASP A 239 -27.91 -11.34 39.56
C ASP A 239 -26.78 -12.38 39.82
N PHE A 240 -25.76 -12.43 38.96
CA PHE A 240 -24.65 -13.37 39.09
C PHE A 240 -23.50 -12.77 39.90
N GLY A 241 -23.11 -13.45 40.99
CA GLY A 241 -21.93 -13.10 41.76
C GLY A 241 -22.13 -11.83 42.58
N ASN A 242 -21.27 -10.83 42.39
CA ASN A 242 -21.36 -9.56 43.09
C ASN A 242 -21.80 -8.48 42.10
N ASP A 243 -23.11 -8.41 41.85
CA ASP A 243 -23.73 -7.49 40.88
C ASP A 243 -23.17 -7.69 39.45
N GLY A 244 -22.98 -8.95 39.04
CA GLY A 244 -22.39 -9.34 37.76
C GLY A 244 -20.86 -9.38 37.74
N TYR A 245 -20.19 -9.01 38.84
CA TYR A 245 -18.73 -9.07 38.97
C TYR A 245 -18.24 -10.30 39.73
N ILE A 246 -17.02 -10.74 39.41
CA ILE A 246 -16.30 -11.79 40.13
C ILE A 246 -14.85 -11.38 40.45
N TYR A 247 -14.29 -12.01 41.49
CA TYR A 247 -12.90 -11.85 41.88
C TYR A 247 -12.08 -13.06 41.46
N ILE A 248 -11.12 -12.90 40.56
CA ILE A 248 -10.32 -14.01 40.02
C ILE A 248 -8.95 -13.95 40.66
N SER A 249 -8.51 -15.03 41.31
CA SER A 249 -7.17 -15.09 41.92
C SER A 249 -6.08 -14.74 40.91
N TYR A 250 -5.07 -13.95 41.32
CA TYR A 250 -3.87 -13.75 40.50
C TYR A 250 -3.13 -15.04 40.15
N GLN A 251 -3.41 -16.14 40.86
CA GLN A 251 -2.79 -17.43 40.63
C GLN A 251 -3.62 -18.33 39.71
N ASP A 252 -4.75 -17.87 39.16
CA ASP A 252 -5.61 -18.67 38.28
C ASP A 252 -4.81 -19.21 37.08
N ASN A 253 -4.91 -20.53 36.86
CA ASN A 253 -4.16 -21.19 35.80
C ASN A 253 -4.68 -20.84 34.40
N SER A 254 -5.88 -20.28 34.27
CA SER A 254 -6.38 -19.76 33.00
C SER A 254 -5.53 -18.61 32.48
N LEU A 255 -4.93 -17.82 33.38
CA LEU A 255 -4.05 -16.68 33.05
C LEU A 255 -2.56 -17.03 33.16
N ASN A 256 -2.18 -17.91 34.09
CA ASN A 256 -0.76 -18.18 34.41
C ASN A 256 -0.17 -19.44 33.77
N HIS A 257 -0.98 -20.39 33.30
CA HIS A 257 -0.47 -21.72 32.96
C HIS A 257 -1.22 -22.40 31.81
N GLN A 258 -0.57 -22.57 30.66
CA GLN A 258 -1.00 -23.52 29.62
C GLN A 258 0.13 -24.44 29.15
N LYS A 259 -0.20 -25.71 28.92
CA LYS A 259 0.73 -26.76 28.49
C LYS A 259 1.22 -26.46 27.07
N ARG A 260 2.55 -26.39 26.91
CA ARG A 260 3.33 -26.11 25.68
C ARG A 260 3.19 -27.11 24.50
N SER A 261 2.13 -27.93 24.39
CA SER A 261 2.15 -29.03 23.40
C SER A 261 1.62 -28.71 22.00
N THR A 262 1.01 -27.56 21.75
CA THR A 262 0.69 -27.09 20.40
C THR A 262 0.91 -25.59 20.31
N ALA A 263 1.17 -25.08 19.12
CA ALA A 263 1.52 -23.68 18.83
C ALA A 263 0.36 -22.68 19.03
N ASP A 264 -0.63 -23.02 19.86
CA ASP A 264 -1.84 -22.25 20.09
C ASP A 264 -1.72 -21.45 21.40
N SER A 265 -1.70 -20.13 21.19
CA SER A 265 -1.79 -19.00 22.13
C SER A 265 -1.39 -19.21 23.59
N ASP A 266 -0.36 -18.47 24.00
CA ASP A 266 -0.22 -17.98 25.38
C ASP A 266 -1.60 -17.52 25.92
N SER A 267 -1.86 -17.64 27.23
CA SER A 267 -3.05 -17.01 27.84
C SER A 267 -2.96 -15.49 27.65
N LEU A 268 -3.44 -14.97 26.53
CA LEU A 268 -3.26 -13.57 26.14
C LEU A 268 -4.39 -12.73 26.71
N VAL A 269 -4.06 -11.49 27.07
CA VAL A 269 -4.98 -10.49 27.63
C VAL A 269 -4.89 -9.23 26.77
N PHE A 270 -6.03 -8.69 26.35
CA PHE A 270 -6.12 -7.67 25.30
C PHE A 270 -6.75 -6.38 25.81
N ALA A 271 -6.07 -5.25 25.61
CA ALA A 271 -6.60 -3.91 25.79
C ALA A 271 -7.00 -3.31 24.43
N TYR A 272 -8.15 -2.65 24.40
CA TYR A 272 -8.69 -2.01 23.20
C TYR A 272 -8.66 -0.50 23.35
N ASP A 273 -8.32 0.18 22.26
CA ASP A 273 -8.26 1.63 22.17
C ASP A 273 -9.20 2.09 21.05
N MET A 274 -10.29 2.75 21.43
CA MET A 274 -11.38 3.12 20.53
C MET A 274 -11.46 4.63 20.34
N GLU A 275 -12.02 5.07 19.22
CA GLU A 275 -12.40 6.47 18.93
C GLU A 275 -13.80 6.49 18.32
N ASN A 276 -14.43 7.67 18.28
CA ASN A 276 -15.69 7.85 17.55
C ASN A 276 -15.52 7.55 16.04
N SER A 277 -16.58 7.09 15.39
CA SER A 277 -16.55 6.67 13.98
C SER A 277 -16.46 7.83 12.97
N ASP A 278 -16.52 9.09 13.42
CA ASP A 278 -16.37 10.28 12.58
C ASP A 278 -14.91 10.72 12.36
N ASN A 279 -13.95 9.95 12.88
CA ASN A 279 -12.52 10.28 12.81
C ASN A 279 -11.86 10.10 11.43
N TYR A 280 -12.45 9.30 10.53
CA TYR A 280 -11.95 9.05 9.18
C TYR A 280 -13.12 8.83 8.21
N SER A 281 -12.90 9.10 6.91
CA SER A 281 -13.90 8.83 5.87
C SER A 281 -13.72 7.46 5.23
N HIS A 282 -12.48 6.97 5.10
CA HIS A 282 -12.19 5.72 4.40
C HIS A 282 -11.08 4.89 5.07
N ASN A 283 -11.24 3.56 4.98
CA ASN A 283 -10.28 2.56 5.42
C ASN A 283 -9.76 1.76 4.22
N TYR A 284 -8.56 2.08 3.74
CA TYR A 284 -7.91 1.32 2.68
C TYR A 284 -7.24 0.08 3.26
N GLN A 285 -7.71 -1.09 2.84
CA GLN A 285 -7.32 -2.39 3.39
C GLN A 285 -7.35 -3.48 2.32
N TYR A 286 -6.56 -4.53 2.54
CA TYR A 286 -6.56 -5.77 1.73
C TYR A 286 -6.70 -7.02 2.62
N ASP A 287 -7.05 -6.82 3.87
CA ASP A 287 -6.99 -7.83 4.93
C ASP A 287 -8.34 -8.00 5.64
N GLY A 288 -9.31 -8.56 4.91
CA GLY A 288 -10.71 -8.70 5.35
C GLY A 288 -11.00 -9.92 6.22
N SER A 289 -10.10 -10.89 6.28
CA SER A 289 -10.29 -12.05 7.16
C SER A 289 -9.94 -11.71 8.60
N ALA A 290 -10.48 -12.44 9.58
CA ALA A 290 -10.07 -12.35 11.00
C ALA A 290 -8.91 -13.31 11.36
N SER A 291 -8.18 -13.83 10.36
CA SER A 291 -7.02 -14.72 10.55
C SER A 291 -5.94 -14.10 11.44
N CYS A 292 -5.46 -14.89 12.41
CA CYS A 292 -4.39 -14.49 13.32
C CYS A 292 -3.01 -15.00 12.93
N THR A 293 -2.83 -15.38 11.65
CA THR A 293 -1.52 -15.86 11.20
C THR A 293 -0.49 -14.74 11.13
N TYR A 294 0.78 -15.13 11.28
CA TYR A 294 1.90 -14.21 11.24
C TYR A 294 3.07 -14.81 10.46
N MET A 295 3.93 -13.93 9.96
CA MET A 295 5.15 -14.30 9.24
C MET A 295 6.38 -13.86 10.05
N PRO A 296 7.39 -14.73 10.22
CA PRO A 296 8.68 -14.32 10.77
C PRO A 296 9.40 -13.40 9.79
N ILE A 297 9.80 -12.21 10.25
CA ILE A 297 10.56 -11.25 9.47
C ILE A 297 11.89 -10.91 10.19
N PRO A 298 13.05 -11.08 9.52
CA PRO A 298 14.34 -10.69 10.10
C PRO A 298 14.40 -9.18 10.38
N SER A 299 15.13 -8.79 11.42
CA SER A 299 15.37 -7.39 11.75
C SER A 299 15.96 -6.59 10.57
N GLY A 300 15.37 -5.43 10.30
CA GLY A 300 15.66 -4.54 9.16
C GLY A 300 14.96 -4.91 7.86
N SER A 301 13.95 -5.78 7.92
CA SER A 301 13.03 -6.03 6.80
C SER A 301 11.95 -4.95 6.71
N SER A 302 11.26 -4.89 5.58
CA SER A 302 10.17 -3.95 5.32
C SER A 302 8.94 -4.65 4.75
N LEU A 303 7.77 -4.17 5.12
CA LEU A 303 6.47 -4.56 4.56
C LEU A 303 5.85 -3.36 3.84
N SER A 304 5.00 -3.62 2.85
CA SER A 304 4.29 -2.56 2.16
C SER A 304 2.99 -3.02 1.53
N ASN A 305 1.96 -2.17 1.61
CA ASN A 305 0.78 -2.26 0.76
C ASN A 305 0.75 -1.07 -0.21
N VAL A 306 0.22 -1.29 -1.42
CA VAL A 306 0.06 -0.26 -2.46
C VAL A 306 -1.41 -0.06 -2.78
N PHE A 307 -1.93 1.12 -2.45
CA PHE A 307 -3.33 1.48 -2.63
C PHE A 307 -3.53 2.40 -3.83
N THR A 308 -4.78 2.49 -4.29
CA THR A 308 -5.24 3.47 -5.28
C THR A 308 -6.36 4.27 -4.66
N VAL A 309 -6.24 5.60 -4.67
CA VAL A 309 -7.21 6.52 -4.06
C VAL A 309 -8.52 6.49 -4.87
N SER A 310 -9.62 6.09 -4.24
CA SER A 310 -10.93 5.87 -4.89
C SER A 310 -12.15 6.22 -4.02
N GLY A 311 -11.97 6.52 -2.73
CA GLY A 311 -13.06 6.73 -1.76
C GLY A 311 -13.85 8.03 -1.97
N ASN A 312 -13.27 9.05 -2.60
CA ASN A 312 -13.93 10.33 -2.88
C ASN A 312 -14.02 10.65 -4.39
N PRO A 313 -14.88 9.97 -5.18
CA PRO A 313 -14.88 10.07 -6.65
C PRO A 313 -14.93 11.49 -7.24
N ASN A 314 -15.47 12.46 -6.50
CA ASN A 314 -15.63 13.85 -6.94
C ASN A 314 -14.75 14.86 -6.18
N GLY A 315 -13.83 14.40 -5.33
CA GLY A 315 -13.00 15.28 -4.51
C GLY A 315 -11.59 14.75 -4.31
N GLN A 316 -10.94 15.20 -3.24
CA GLN A 316 -9.62 14.74 -2.85
C GLN A 316 -9.68 13.99 -1.53
N GLU A 317 -8.62 13.25 -1.23
CA GLU A 317 -8.50 12.53 0.02
C GLU A 317 -7.20 12.90 0.71
N LYS A 318 -7.29 13.19 2.00
CA LYS A 318 -6.15 13.48 2.85
C LYS A 318 -5.77 12.22 3.62
N LEU A 319 -4.54 11.74 3.47
CA LEU A 319 -4.02 10.62 4.25
C LEU A 319 -3.66 11.10 5.66
N LYS A 320 -4.27 10.48 6.66
CA LYS A 320 -4.17 10.88 8.08
C LYS A 320 -3.30 9.93 8.88
N SER A 321 -3.56 8.63 8.74
CA SER A 321 -2.95 7.61 9.59
C SER A 321 -2.68 6.33 8.79
N VAL A 322 -1.75 5.53 9.27
CA VAL A 322 -1.52 4.16 8.75
C VAL A 322 -1.45 3.18 9.90
N SER A 323 -1.87 1.94 9.67
CA SER A 323 -1.79 0.89 10.69
C SER A 323 -0.83 -0.22 10.33
N PHE A 324 -0.38 -0.95 11.35
CA PHE A 324 0.27 -2.25 11.23
C PHE A 324 0.07 -3.09 12.48
N ALA A 325 0.27 -4.41 12.39
CA ALA A 325 0.15 -5.32 13.54
C ALA A 325 1.36 -6.24 13.70
N LEU A 326 1.84 -6.38 14.94
CA LEU A 326 3.01 -7.19 15.30
C LEU A 326 2.70 -8.13 16.47
N ALA A 327 3.17 -9.37 16.38
CA ALA A 327 3.26 -10.33 17.47
C ALA A 327 4.65 -10.25 18.15
N SER A 328 5.20 -9.04 18.28
CA SER A 328 6.50 -8.79 18.89
C SER A 328 6.54 -7.42 19.55
N GLU A 329 7.13 -7.35 20.73
CA GLU A 329 7.24 -6.13 21.54
C GLU A 329 8.56 -5.37 21.31
N ASN A 330 8.59 -4.09 21.69
CA ASN A 330 9.79 -3.25 21.68
C ASN A 330 10.44 -3.12 20.28
N ILE A 331 9.63 -3.07 19.22
CA ILE A 331 10.09 -3.04 17.83
C ILE A 331 10.15 -1.59 17.33
N GLN A 332 11.31 -1.20 16.80
CA GLN A 332 11.46 0.06 16.11
C GLN A 332 10.80 -0.02 14.74
N TYR A 333 10.03 0.99 14.37
CA TYR A 333 9.42 1.11 13.05
C TYR A 333 9.79 2.42 12.38
N ALA A 334 9.74 2.44 11.04
CA ALA A 334 9.87 3.65 10.24
C ALA A 334 8.92 3.59 9.03
N ILE A 335 8.01 4.55 8.94
CA ILE A 335 6.96 4.67 7.94
C ILE A 335 7.38 5.70 6.88
N GLN A 336 7.31 5.31 5.61
CA GLN A 336 7.46 6.21 4.47
C GLN A 336 6.31 5.97 3.48
N ILE A 337 5.80 7.05 2.90
CA ILE A 337 4.79 7.00 1.86
C ILE A 337 5.45 7.32 0.52
N TYR A 338 5.14 6.58 -0.53
CA TYR A 338 5.58 6.92 -1.89
C TYR A 338 4.38 7.13 -2.80
N LYS A 339 4.34 8.28 -3.47
CA LYS A 339 3.30 8.61 -4.44
C LYS A 339 3.63 8.02 -5.81
N ASN A 340 2.64 7.37 -6.41
CA ASN A 340 2.65 6.77 -7.74
C ASN A 340 3.80 5.77 -7.97
N PRO A 341 3.95 4.74 -7.13
CA PRO A 341 4.95 3.69 -7.36
C PRO A 341 4.67 2.89 -8.63
N THR A 342 5.74 2.45 -9.29
CA THR A 342 5.67 1.50 -10.41
C THR A 342 5.48 0.07 -9.90
N ALA A 343 4.91 -0.80 -10.73
CA ALA A 343 4.66 -2.20 -10.36
C ALA A 343 5.95 -2.94 -9.99
N GLY A 344 5.91 -3.72 -8.92
CA GLY A 344 7.04 -4.54 -8.45
C GLY A 344 7.99 -3.84 -7.47
N ASP A 345 7.92 -2.51 -7.35
CA ASP A 345 8.77 -1.75 -6.42
C ASP A 345 7.95 -0.65 -5.72
N PRO A 346 7.48 -0.91 -4.49
CA PRO A 346 6.75 0.08 -3.68
C PRO A 346 7.55 1.36 -3.39
N THR A 347 8.87 1.35 -3.53
CA THR A 347 9.75 2.51 -3.27
C THR A 347 10.10 3.31 -4.52
N SER A 348 9.62 2.88 -5.69
CA SER A 348 9.92 3.54 -6.98
C SER A 348 9.16 4.84 -7.23
N GLY A 349 8.14 5.13 -6.39
CA GLY A 349 7.38 6.36 -6.44
C GLY A 349 8.16 7.57 -5.90
N ILE A 350 7.49 8.72 -5.85
CA ILE A 350 8.06 9.92 -5.26
C ILE A 350 7.87 9.84 -3.74
N ALA A 351 8.98 9.83 -2.99
CA ALA A 351 8.94 9.85 -1.52
C ALA A 351 8.18 11.09 -1.05
N VAL A 352 7.19 10.86 -0.21
CA VAL A 352 6.26 11.89 0.26
C VAL A 352 6.84 12.60 1.48
N LEU A 353 7.32 11.85 2.47
CA LEU A 353 7.95 12.41 3.66
C LEU A 353 9.43 12.68 3.42
N ASP A 354 9.94 13.79 3.94
CA ASP A 354 11.36 14.16 3.86
C ASP A 354 12.27 13.14 4.56
N ARG A 355 11.76 12.58 5.65
CA ARG A 355 12.34 11.45 6.38
C ARG A 355 11.21 10.52 6.77
N ALA A 356 11.49 9.22 6.81
CA ALA A 356 10.53 8.26 7.32
C ALA A 356 10.17 8.62 8.78
N GLN A 357 8.89 8.60 9.10
CA GLN A 357 8.40 8.81 10.46
C GLN A 357 8.66 7.56 11.28
N SER A 358 9.37 7.69 12.40
CA SER A 358 9.82 6.54 13.19
C SER A 358 9.27 6.55 14.61
N GLY A 359 9.07 5.36 15.17
CA GLY A 359 8.69 5.16 16.57
C GLY A 359 9.11 3.78 17.08
N VAL A 360 8.63 3.41 18.28
CA VAL A 360 8.92 2.12 18.91
C VAL A 360 7.65 1.56 19.53
N THR A 361 7.27 0.35 19.17
CA THR A 361 6.12 -0.34 19.77
C THR A 361 6.45 -0.77 21.20
N THR A 362 5.46 -0.74 22.11
CA THR A 362 5.68 -1.12 23.51
C THR A 362 5.29 -2.56 23.81
N TYR A 363 4.19 -3.02 23.21
CA TYR A 363 3.58 -4.33 23.38
C TYR A 363 3.30 -4.99 22.02
N CYS A 364 2.90 -6.27 22.02
CA CYS A 364 2.31 -6.88 20.85
C CYS A 364 0.93 -6.27 20.56
N GLY A 365 0.49 -6.29 19.30
CA GLY A 365 -0.85 -5.88 18.91
C GLY A 365 -0.91 -5.04 17.64
N TYR A 366 -1.99 -4.27 17.52
CA TYR A 366 -2.34 -3.43 16.39
C TYR A 366 -2.08 -1.96 16.71
N TYR A 367 -1.39 -1.26 15.82
CA TYR A 367 -0.97 0.13 15.99
C TYR A 367 -1.54 0.96 14.85
N THR A 368 -2.26 2.03 15.16
CA THR A 368 -2.60 3.10 14.23
C THR A 368 -1.71 4.30 14.53
N ILE A 369 -0.88 4.67 13.56
CA ILE A 369 0.09 5.75 13.68
C ILE A 369 -0.41 6.97 12.89
N PRO A 370 -0.80 8.07 13.55
CA PRO A 370 -1.05 9.34 12.90
C PRO A 370 0.21 9.83 12.18
N LEU A 371 0.07 10.32 10.95
CA LEU A 371 1.19 10.88 10.18
C LEU A 371 1.41 12.35 10.55
N ASN A 372 2.65 12.70 10.88
CA ASN A 372 3.06 14.07 11.22
C ASN A 372 3.00 15.03 10.02
N THR A 373 2.87 14.48 8.81
CA THR A 373 2.63 15.25 7.59
C THR A 373 1.46 14.63 6.86
N GLU A 374 0.34 15.35 6.88
CA GLU A 374 -0.85 14.99 6.14
C GLU A 374 -0.71 15.38 4.66
N ILE A 375 -1.18 14.50 3.78
CA ILE A 375 -0.93 14.61 2.34
C ILE A 375 -2.22 14.41 1.60
N VAL A 376 -2.51 15.34 0.69
CA VAL A 376 -3.72 15.33 -0.12
C VAL A 376 -3.43 14.69 -1.48
N PHE A 377 -4.14 13.62 -1.79
CA PHE A 377 -4.06 12.89 -3.05
C PHE A 377 -5.24 13.23 -3.97
N ASN A 378 -5.01 13.12 -5.28
CA ASN A 378 -6.11 13.12 -6.25
C ASN A 378 -6.73 11.73 -6.34
N GLN A 379 -7.98 11.66 -6.77
CA GLN A 379 -8.57 10.41 -7.23
C GLN A 379 -7.70 9.74 -8.30
N GLY A 380 -7.52 8.43 -8.17
CA GLY A 380 -6.68 7.61 -9.03
C GLY A 380 -5.18 7.73 -8.80
N ASP A 381 -4.70 8.63 -7.91
CA ASP A 381 -3.31 8.56 -7.45
C ASP A 381 -3.09 7.21 -6.75
N ARG A 382 -1.95 6.58 -7.02
CA ARG A 382 -1.50 5.41 -6.26
C ARG A 382 -0.57 5.86 -5.15
N PHE A 383 -0.54 5.14 -4.04
CA PHE A 383 0.47 5.35 -3.02
C PHE A 383 0.85 4.03 -2.36
N SER A 384 2.12 3.89 -1.99
CA SER A 384 2.56 2.80 -1.13
C SER A 384 2.74 3.30 0.29
N VAL A 385 2.32 2.47 1.24
CA VAL A 385 2.71 2.58 2.65
C VAL A 385 3.87 1.61 2.84
N VAL A 386 5.06 2.11 3.15
CA VAL A 386 6.26 1.29 3.39
C VAL A 386 6.65 1.40 4.85
N ILE A 387 6.67 0.27 5.55
CA ILE A 387 7.01 0.20 6.97
C ILE A 387 8.25 -0.68 7.14
N SER A 388 9.31 -0.13 7.71
CA SER A 388 10.55 -0.84 7.99
C SER A 388 10.66 -1.13 9.48
N PHE A 389 11.05 -2.35 9.84
CA PHE A 389 11.10 -2.79 11.23
C PHE A 389 12.53 -3.14 11.66
N ALA A 390 12.90 -2.83 12.90
CA ALA A 390 14.15 -3.25 13.51
C ALA A 390 13.94 -3.68 14.97
N SER A 391 14.44 -4.86 15.30
CA SER A 391 14.54 -5.32 16.69
C SER A 391 15.81 -4.74 17.33
N PRO A 392 15.75 -4.17 18.55
CA PRO A 392 16.93 -3.68 19.28
C PRO A 392 17.97 -4.76 19.55
N THR A 393 17.53 -6.01 19.69
CA THR A 393 18.39 -7.18 19.90
C THR A 393 18.74 -7.91 18.61
N ASN A 394 18.35 -7.34 17.45
CA ASN A 394 18.52 -7.92 16.12
C ASN A 394 17.88 -9.31 15.95
N GLN A 395 16.86 -9.63 16.77
CA GLN A 395 16.10 -10.87 16.66
C GLN A 395 15.08 -10.82 15.52
N THR A 396 14.67 -11.99 15.05
CA THR A 396 13.50 -12.14 14.18
C THR A 396 12.26 -11.69 14.95
N LEU A 397 11.43 -10.87 14.31
CA LEU A 397 10.13 -10.47 14.82
C LEU A 397 9.01 -11.11 14.00
N TYR A 398 7.78 -11.06 14.51
CA TYR A 398 6.62 -11.69 13.89
C TYR A 398 5.61 -10.60 13.53
N ALA A 399 5.33 -10.45 12.24
CA ALA A 399 4.32 -9.52 11.74
C ALA A 399 3.06 -10.30 11.36
N PHE A 400 1.90 -9.80 11.80
CA PHE A 400 0.64 -10.41 11.39
C PHE A 400 0.41 -10.22 9.90
N ILE A 401 -0.11 -11.26 9.27
CA ILE A 401 -0.46 -11.28 7.85
C ILE A 401 -1.90 -11.73 7.71
N ASP A 402 -2.51 -11.44 6.57
CA ASP A 402 -3.76 -12.07 6.17
C ASP A 402 -3.48 -13.18 5.18
N LYS A 403 -3.86 -14.40 5.56
CA LYS A 403 -3.66 -15.62 4.81
C LYS A 403 -4.70 -16.64 5.24
N SER A 404 -5.27 -17.35 4.25
CA SER A 404 -6.20 -18.44 4.51
C SER A 404 -5.61 -19.45 5.48
N SER A 405 -6.37 -19.75 6.53
CA SER A 405 -5.92 -20.57 7.66
C SER A 405 -7.11 -21.19 8.36
N SER A 406 -6.86 -22.03 9.36
CA SER A 406 -7.90 -22.58 10.21
C SER A 406 -7.45 -22.54 11.66
N LEU A 407 -8.39 -22.26 12.55
CA LEU A 407 -8.22 -22.24 14.00
C LEU A 407 -9.43 -22.95 14.59
N GLU A 408 -9.22 -24.15 15.12
CA GLU A 408 -10.31 -25.01 15.61
C GLU A 408 -11.41 -25.22 14.54
N SER A 409 -12.65 -24.80 14.80
CA SER A 409 -13.80 -24.87 13.88
C SER A 409 -13.90 -23.68 12.91
N LEU A 410 -13.03 -22.67 13.06
CA LEU A 410 -12.99 -21.48 12.23
C LEU A 410 -12.09 -21.71 11.00
N HIS A 411 -12.60 -21.36 9.83
CA HIS A 411 -11.85 -21.36 8.57
C HIS A 411 -11.81 -19.95 8.01
N PHE A 412 -10.63 -19.34 7.94
CA PHE A 412 -10.47 -18.01 7.36
C PHE A 412 -10.09 -18.15 5.89
N VAL A 413 -10.78 -17.40 5.04
CA VAL A 413 -10.48 -17.26 3.62
C VAL A 413 -9.97 -15.85 3.38
N SER A 414 -8.79 -15.77 2.77
CA SER A 414 -8.15 -14.52 2.38
C SER A 414 -7.80 -14.56 0.89
N SER A 415 -7.99 -13.45 0.20
CA SER A 415 -7.72 -13.26 -1.21
C SER A 415 -6.68 -12.15 -1.37
N ALA A 416 -5.65 -12.40 -2.20
CA ALA A 416 -4.62 -11.41 -2.49
C ALA A 416 -4.40 -11.26 -3.99
N GLU A 417 -4.39 -10.01 -4.47
CA GLU A 417 -4.14 -9.68 -5.86
C GLU A 417 -2.69 -9.21 -6.09
N ILE A 418 -2.14 -9.59 -7.24
CA ILE A 418 -0.79 -9.18 -7.65
C ILE A 418 -0.71 -7.65 -7.68
N GLY A 419 0.29 -7.09 -7.00
CA GLY A 419 0.51 -5.66 -6.92
C GLY A 419 0.01 -5.00 -5.63
N GLN A 420 -0.66 -5.74 -4.74
CA GLN A 420 -1.18 -5.21 -3.47
C GLN A 420 -0.11 -5.20 -2.37
N SER A 421 0.44 -6.38 -2.05
CA SER A 421 1.26 -6.58 -0.83
C SER A 421 2.69 -7.00 -1.16
N TYR A 422 3.65 -6.38 -0.47
CA TYR A 422 5.09 -6.57 -0.69
C TYR A 422 5.87 -6.78 0.60
N TYR A 423 6.96 -7.54 0.48
CA TYR A 423 7.94 -7.80 1.54
C TYR A 423 9.36 -7.61 1.00
N ARG A 424 10.26 -7.06 1.81
CA ARG A 424 11.67 -6.88 1.49
C ARG A 424 12.53 -7.30 2.68
N THR A 425 13.65 -7.96 2.41
CA THR A 425 14.69 -8.26 3.41
C THR A 425 15.95 -7.44 3.13
N LYS A 426 16.96 -7.50 4.01
CA LYS A 426 18.28 -6.91 3.68
C LYS A 426 18.97 -7.66 2.54
N ALA A 427 18.76 -8.97 2.42
CA ALA A 427 19.42 -9.82 1.44
C ALA A 427 18.74 -9.78 0.05
N ASN A 428 17.42 -9.63 0.03
CA ASN A 428 16.61 -9.64 -1.18
C ASN A 428 15.86 -8.33 -1.35
N GLY A 429 15.71 -7.86 -2.60
CA GLY A 429 14.86 -6.71 -2.92
C GLY A 429 13.37 -6.94 -2.62
N TRP A 430 12.53 -6.04 -3.12
CA TRP A 430 11.09 -6.18 -2.98
C TRP A 430 10.56 -7.43 -3.67
N MET A 431 9.72 -8.17 -2.96
CA MET A 431 8.99 -9.34 -3.43
C MET A 431 7.50 -9.09 -3.25
N ASP A 432 6.72 -9.32 -4.29
CA ASP A 432 5.26 -9.32 -4.20
C ASP A 432 4.82 -10.62 -3.52
N ILE A 433 4.23 -10.51 -2.32
CA ILE A 433 3.82 -11.67 -1.52
C ILE A 433 2.40 -12.13 -1.84
N SER A 434 1.67 -11.36 -2.64
CA SER A 434 0.33 -11.72 -3.12
C SER A 434 0.36 -12.99 -4.00
N TYR A 435 1.50 -13.32 -4.62
CA TYR A 435 1.73 -14.61 -5.29
C TYR A 435 1.60 -15.83 -4.36
N GLN A 436 1.71 -15.63 -3.05
CA GLN A 436 1.53 -16.68 -2.04
C GLN A 436 0.15 -16.62 -1.38
N GLN A 437 -0.78 -15.80 -1.91
CA GLN A 437 -2.08 -15.51 -1.33
C GLN A 437 -1.94 -14.95 0.10
N ILE A 438 -1.06 -13.96 0.24
CA ILE A 438 -0.77 -13.28 1.50
C ILE A 438 -0.91 -11.78 1.31
N ASN A 439 -1.67 -11.13 2.19
CA ASN A 439 -1.66 -9.68 2.35
C ASN A 439 -0.98 -9.26 3.65
N ASN A 440 -0.32 -8.10 3.65
CA ASN A 440 0.12 -7.52 4.92
C ASN A 440 -1.08 -6.90 5.64
N ARG A 441 -1.11 -7.01 6.97
CA ARG A 441 -2.04 -6.28 7.85
C ARG A 441 -1.64 -4.80 7.96
N ILE A 442 -1.63 -4.08 6.85
CA ILE A 442 -1.32 -2.64 6.75
C ILE A 442 -2.54 -1.94 6.18
N LYS A 443 -3.08 -0.96 6.91
CA LYS A 443 -4.20 -0.13 6.48
C LYS A 443 -3.78 1.33 6.33
N ALA A 444 -4.54 2.09 5.55
CA ALA A 444 -4.37 3.53 5.41
C ALA A 444 -5.72 4.24 5.59
N PHE A 445 -5.75 5.25 6.45
CA PHE A 445 -6.98 5.96 6.80
C PHE A 445 -6.97 7.36 6.19
N THR A 446 -8.04 7.69 5.46
CA THR A 446 -8.16 8.97 4.76
C THR A 446 -9.42 9.74 5.15
N GLU A 447 -9.36 11.05 5.00
CA GLU A 447 -10.50 11.97 5.11
C GLU A 447 -10.85 12.55 3.75
N ASN A 448 -12.14 12.70 3.47
CA ASN A 448 -12.61 13.51 2.35
C ASN A 448 -12.19 14.96 2.53
N THR A 449 -11.66 15.58 1.48
CA THR A 449 -11.31 17.00 1.51
C THR A 449 -11.55 17.68 0.16
N THR A 450 -11.68 19.01 0.22
CA THR A 450 -11.72 19.91 -0.94
C THR A 450 -10.39 20.67 -1.14
N GLU A 451 -9.41 20.42 -0.26
CA GLU A 451 -8.06 20.95 -0.41
C GLU A 451 -7.43 20.47 -1.72
N ALA A 452 -6.63 21.35 -2.34
CA ALA A 452 -5.90 20.97 -3.54
C ALA A 452 -4.89 19.86 -3.21
N ALA A 453 -4.74 18.90 -4.13
CA ALA A 453 -3.76 17.83 -3.97
C ALA A 453 -2.35 18.40 -3.78
N THR A 454 -1.63 17.84 -2.81
CA THR A 454 -0.30 18.29 -2.45
C THR A 454 0.65 18.06 -3.63
N GLU A 455 1.36 19.12 -4.06
CA GLU A 455 2.42 18.98 -5.07
C GLU A 455 3.64 18.32 -4.42
N ILE A 456 3.97 17.11 -4.88
CA ILE A 456 5.08 16.32 -4.36
C ILE A 456 6.15 16.21 -5.45
N LEU A 457 7.25 16.95 -5.26
CA LEU A 457 8.40 16.90 -6.16
C LEU A 457 9.39 15.84 -5.73
N ALA A 458 10.01 15.16 -6.70
CA ALA A 458 11.11 14.25 -6.43
C ALA A 458 12.33 15.01 -5.91
N ASN A 459 13.04 14.41 -4.95
CA ASN A 459 14.35 14.91 -4.54
C ASN A 459 15.41 14.51 -5.58
N VAL A 460 15.52 15.32 -6.63
CA VAL A 460 16.50 15.13 -7.69
C VAL A 460 17.74 15.95 -7.36
N SER A 461 18.89 15.30 -7.24
CA SER A 461 20.19 15.97 -7.09
C SER A 461 20.95 16.08 -8.41
N ALA A 462 20.74 15.13 -9.33
CA ALA A 462 21.33 15.14 -10.66
C ALA A 462 20.44 14.38 -11.66
N LEU A 463 20.49 14.80 -12.93
CA LEU A 463 19.82 14.11 -14.03
C LEU A 463 20.81 13.38 -14.93
N PRO A 464 20.49 12.16 -15.40
CA PRO A 464 21.29 11.45 -16.38
C PRO A 464 21.55 12.27 -17.64
N LYS A 465 22.76 12.12 -18.22
CA LYS A 465 23.13 12.81 -19.46
C LYS A 465 22.19 12.45 -20.60
N SER A 466 21.59 13.46 -21.21
CA SER A 466 20.68 13.29 -22.35
C SER A 466 21.36 12.67 -23.57
N SER A 467 20.61 11.91 -24.37
CA SER A 467 21.13 11.25 -25.58
C SER A 467 20.21 11.42 -26.79
N ILE A 468 20.67 12.21 -27.78
CA ILE A 468 19.99 12.35 -29.07
C ILE A 468 20.09 11.00 -29.81
N ARG A 469 18.98 10.30 -30.05
CA ARG A 469 18.96 9.07 -30.86
C ARG A 469 19.26 9.40 -32.32
N LYS A 470 18.50 10.34 -32.91
CA LYS A 470 18.54 10.60 -34.35
C LYS A 470 18.14 12.02 -34.73
N ILE A 471 18.67 12.49 -35.86
CA ILE A 471 18.26 13.71 -36.55
C ILE A 471 17.96 13.36 -38.01
N LYS A 472 16.72 13.54 -38.47
CA LYS A 472 16.28 13.26 -39.84
C LYS A 472 15.84 14.54 -40.54
N SER A 473 16.22 14.70 -41.81
CA SER A 473 15.52 15.64 -42.70
C SER A 473 14.07 15.21 -42.86
N SER A 474 13.16 16.19 -42.91
CA SER A 474 11.77 15.97 -43.32
C SER A 474 11.37 17.05 -44.32
N ARG A 475 10.70 16.63 -45.40
CA ARG A 475 10.14 17.49 -46.45
C ARG A 475 11.10 18.54 -47.04
N CYS A 476 12.42 18.32 -46.91
CA CYS A 476 13.47 19.26 -47.30
C CYS A 476 13.38 20.66 -46.64
N SER A 477 12.60 20.83 -45.57
CA SER A 477 12.39 22.13 -44.91
C SER A 477 12.53 22.08 -43.39
N SER A 478 12.69 20.87 -42.82
CA SER A 478 12.87 20.74 -41.37
C SER A 478 13.82 19.61 -40.99
N LEU A 479 14.39 19.73 -39.80
CA LEU A 479 15.17 18.68 -39.14
C LEU A 479 14.41 18.18 -37.91
N ARG A 480 14.01 16.91 -37.93
CA ARG A 480 13.34 16.25 -36.80
C ARG A 480 14.34 15.52 -35.93
N LEU A 481 14.43 15.95 -34.67
CA LEU A 481 15.24 15.36 -33.61
C LEU A 481 14.39 14.40 -32.77
N SER A 482 15.00 13.32 -32.30
CA SER A 482 14.41 12.42 -31.30
C SER A 482 15.48 11.90 -30.33
N TRP A 483 15.14 11.75 -29.06
CA TRP A 483 16.06 11.36 -27.98
C TRP A 483 15.46 10.33 -27.02
N ASN A 484 16.30 9.77 -26.14
CA ASN A 484 15.84 8.92 -25.03
C ASN A 484 15.13 9.79 -23.99
N ALA A 485 14.05 9.28 -23.39
CA ALA A 485 13.54 9.86 -22.16
C ALA A 485 14.61 9.77 -21.05
N VAL A 486 14.68 10.82 -20.23
CA VAL A 486 15.50 10.89 -19.02
C VAL A 486 14.52 10.76 -17.84
N GLN A 487 14.82 9.85 -16.91
CA GLN A 487 14.01 9.63 -15.71
C GLN A 487 13.94 10.93 -14.88
N TYR A 488 12.78 11.21 -14.31
CA TYR A 488 12.45 12.44 -13.55
C TYR A 488 12.51 13.76 -14.35
N ALA A 489 12.75 13.74 -15.66
CA ALA A 489 12.80 14.98 -16.45
C ALA A 489 11.40 15.54 -16.70
N ASP A 490 11.17 16.79 -16.28
CA ASP A 490 9.97 17.57 -16.61
C ASP A 490 9.97 18.02 -18.07
N GLY A 491 11.16 18.22 -18.65
CA GLY A 491 11.30 18.66 -20.03
C GLY A 491 12.73 18.68 -20.54
N TYR A 492 12.87 19.20 -21.77
CA TYR A 492 14.13 19.26 -22.50
C TYR A 492 14.32 20.62 -23.16
N GLN A 493 15.54 21.13 -23.05
CA GLN A 493 15.99 22.31 -23.77
C GLN A 493 16.83 21.90 -24.97
N ILE A 494 16.46 22.40 -26.15
CA ILE A 494 17.11 22.10 -27.42
C ILE A 494 17.95 23.29 -27.85
N PHE A 495 19.24 23.02 -28.05
CA PHE A 495 20.19 24.03 -28.49
C PHE A 495 20.73 23.73 -29.88
N ARG A 496 20.92 24.77 -30.68
CA ARG A 496 21.43 24.66 -32.05
C ARG A 496 22.55 25.65 -32.32
N SER A 497 23.53 25.22 -33.12
CA SER A 497 24.59 26.06 -33.68
C SER A 497 24.88 25.69 -35.13
N THR A 498 25.53 26.59 -35.87
CA THR A 498 26.14 26.29 -37.17
C THR A 498 27.63 25.95 -37.06
N SER A 499 28.18 25.92 -35.84
CA SER A 499 29.53 25.48 -35.51
C SER A 499 29.50 24.35 -34.47
N ARG A 500 30.41 23.39 -34.58
CA ARG A 500 30.46 22.24 -33.67
C ARG A 500 30.76 22.65 -32.22
N LYS A 501 31.65 23.64 -32.01
CA LYS A 501 32.24 23.94 -30.69
C LYS A 501 31.61 25.13 -29.96
N LYS A 502 30.98 26.09 -30.65
CA LYS A 502 30.50 27.35 -30.05
C LYS A 502 29.22 27.88 -30.70
N GLY A 503 28.59 28.90 -30.12
CA GLY A 503 27.44 29.61 -30.70
C GLY A 503 26.11 28.86 -30.61
N TYR A 504 25.93 28.02 -29.59
CA TYR A 504 24.67 27.31 -29.37
C TYR A 504 23.63 28.24 -28.75
N THR A 505 22.47 28.35 -29.41
CA THR A 505 21.31 29.12 -28.93
C THR A 505 20.18 28.16 -28.57
N LEU A 506 19.40 28.49 -27.53
CA LEU A 506 18.17 27.78 -27.20
C LEU A 506 17.14 28.05 -28.30
N ILE A 507 16.60 26.99 -28.89
CA ILE A 507 15.61 27.11 -29.97
C ILE A 507 14.24 26.51 -29.61
N ALA A 508 14.16 25.73 -28.53
CA ALA A 508 12.92 25.18 -28.01
C ALA A 508 13.08 24.65 -26.59
N ASP A 509 11.97 24.69 -25.86
CA ASP A 509 11.72 23.96 -24.63
C ASP A 509 10.51 23.03 -24.88
N THR A 510 10.58 21.77 -24.45
CA THR A 510 9.48 20.82 -24.67
C THR A 510 9.47 19.67 -23.67
N LYS A 511 8.27 19.22 -23.28
CA LYS A 511 8.05 17.98 -22.51
C LYS A 511 8.17 16.72 -23.37
N LYS A 512 8.17 16.84 -24.71
CA LYS A 512 8.20 15.70 -25.63
C LYS A 512 9.63 15.20 -25.85
N THR A 513 9.80 13.92 -26.19
CA THR A 513 11.10 13.34 -26.57
C THR A 513 11.47 13.54 -28.05
N SER A 514 10.84 14.51 -28.70
CA SER A 514 11.11 14.86 -30.10
C SER A 514 10.77 16.31 -30.39
N TYR A 515 11.49 16.90 -31.35
CA TYR A 515 11.29 18.28 -31.80
C TYR A 515 11.58 18.41 -33.30
N SER A 516 10.81 19.24 -34.01
CA SER A 516 11.02 19.54 -35.43
C SER A 516 11.47 20.98 -35.59
N ASP A 517 12.74 21.19 -35.92
CA ASP A 517 13.26 22.51 -36.26
C ASP A 517 12.86 22.85 -37.71
N ASN A 518 11.89 23.76 -37.86
CA ASN A 518 11.39 24.23 -39.15
C ASN A 518 12.08 25.52 -39.64
N THR A 519 13.06 26.03 -38.89
CA THR A 519 13.76 27.28 -39.21
C THR A 519 15.08 27.03 -39.97
N VAL A 520 15.33 25.77 -40.36
CA VAL A 520 16.55 25.36 -41.03
C VAL A 520 16.50 25.54 -42.54
N VAL A 521 17.61 26.00 -43.11
CA VAL A 521 17.77 26.21 -44.56
C VAL A 521 18.41 24.99 -45.24
N PRO A 522 17.91 24.54 -46.42
CA PRO A 522 18.51 23.47 -47.21
C PRO A 522 20.00 23.70 -47.51
N GLY A 523 20.79 22.63 -47.46
CA GLY A 523 22.24 22.65 -47.72
C GLY A 523 23.08 23.03 -46.51
N ARG A 524 22.51 23.71 -45.51
CA ARG A 524 23.24 24.13 -44.31
C ARG A 524 23.36 22.98 -43.30
N LYS A 525 24.54 22.84 -42.71
CA LYS A 525 24.82 21.90 -41.61
C LYS A 525 24.51 22.57 -40.28
N TYR A 526 23.74 21.89 -39.44
CA TYR A 526 23.41 22.32 -38.09
C TYR A 526 23.90 21.30 -37.08
N TYR A 527 24.34 21.80 -35.93
CA TYR A 527 24.80 21.06 -34.78
C TYR A 527 23.80 21.26 -33.66
N TYR A 528 23.42 20.17 -32.99
CA TYR A 528 22.44 20.15 -31.93
C TYR A 528 23.00 19.48 -30.69
N ARG A 529 22.65 20.03 -29.54
CA ARG A 529 22.80 19.41 -28.22
C ARG A 529 21.52 19.67 -27.44
N ILE A 530 21.16 18.75 -26.55
CA ILE A 530 20.00 18.88 -25.68
C ILE A 530 20.41 18.70 -24.23
N ARG A 531 19.64 19.23 -23.29
CA ARG A 531 19.71 18.86 -21.87
C ARG A 531 18.31 18.68 -21.31
N ALA A 532 18.15 17.77 -20.37
CA ALA A 532 16.91 17.60 -19.61
C ALA A 532 16.92 18.59 -18.44
N TYR A 533 15.73 18.91 -17.93
CA TYR A 533 15.56 19.63 -16.67
C TYR A 533 14.43 19.03 -15.83
N ALA A 534 14.49 19.23 -14.53
CA ALA A 534 13.46 18.82 -13.56
C ALA A 534 13.42 19.82 -12.40
N ARG A 535 12.21 20.14 -11.92
CA ARG A 535 12.01 20.79 -10.63
C ARG A 535 12.27 19.77 -9.54
N SER A 536 13.05 20.16 -8.53
CA SER A 536 13.41 19.29 -7.42
C SER A 536 12.83 19.84 -6.12
N ARG A 537 12.55 18.97 -5.15
CA ARG A 537 11.98 19.37 -3.85
C ARG A 537 12.78 20.46 -3.13
N TYR A 538 14.12 20.44 -3.24
CA TYR A 538 15.01 21.38 -2.54
C TYR A 538 15.86 22.25 -3.48
N ASN A 539 15.77 22.03 -4.79
CA ASN A 539 16.47 22.83 -5.80
C ASN A 539 15.45 23.31 -6.84
N ASP A 540 15.47 24.60 -7.20
CA ASP A 540 14.51 25.16 -8.14
C ASP A 540 14.45 24.38 -9.47
N ILE A 541 15.60 24.23 -10.16
CA ILE A 541 15.70 23.46 -11.39
C ILE A 541 17.05 22.73 -11.48
N VAL A 542 17.00 21.41 -11.61
CA VAL A 542 18.16 20.57 -11.89
C VAL A 542 18.28 20.34 -13.38
N TYR A 543 19.47 20.56 -13.95
CA TYR A 543 19.75 20.30 -15.37
C TYR A 543 20.65 19.09 -15.54
N SER A 544 20.37 18.26 -16.55
CA SER A 544 21.32 17.23 -16.97
C SER A 544 22.56 17.87 -17.64
N PRO A 545 23.70 17.17 -17.69
CA PRO A 545 24.75 17.50 -18.65
C PRO A 545 24.18 17.54 -20.07
N TYR A 546 24.76 18.40 -20.91
CA TYR A 546 24.42 18.43 -22.33
C TYR A 546 24.72 17.08 -23.00
N SER A 547 23.85 16.69 -23.92
CA SER A 547 24.07 15.52 -24.78
C SER A 547 25.35 15.67 -25.60
N GLN A 548 25.85 14.54 -26.11
CA GLN A 548 26.84 14.60 -27.18
C GLN A 548 26.29 15.38 -28.38
N VAL A 549 27.15 16.20 -29.00
CA VAL A 549 26.78 17.01 -30.16
C VAL A 549 26.51 16.11 -31.35
N LYS A 550 25.27 16.10 -31.84
CA LYS A 550 24.91 15.50 -33.13
C LYS A 550 24.73 16.59 -34.17
N ASN A 551 24.93 16.24 -35.44
CA ASN A 551 24.78 17.18 -36.53
C ASN A 551 24.03 16.54 -37.69
N GLN A 552 23.39 17.40 -38.48
CA GLN A 552 22.75 16.99 -39.72
C GLN A 552 22.79 18.14 -40.72
N THR A 553 23.03 17.81 -41.97
CA THR A 553 22.83 18.74 -43.09
C THR A 553 21.41 18.59 -43.61
N LEU A 554 20.66 19.70 -43.72
CA LEU A 554 19.33 19.64 -44.29
C LEU A 554 19.42 19.35 -45.80
N LYS A 555 19.14 18.11 -46.18
CA LYS A 555 19.14 17.64 -47.57
C LYS A 555 17.95 16.73 -47.83
N PRO A 556 17.55 16.53 -49.10
CA PRO A 556 16.48 15.60 -49.44
C PRO A 556 16.67 14.21 -48.83
N GLU A 557 15.57 13.58 -48.45
CA GLU A 557 15.59 12.22 -47.94
C GLU A 557 16.14 11.23 -48.99
N LYS A 558 16.64 10.10 -48.52
CA LYS A 558 17.16 9.05 -49.39
C LYS A 558 16.04 8.54 -50.31
N ALA A 559 16.23 8.69 -51.61
CA ALA A 559 15.25 8.20 -52.58
C ALA A 559 15.11 6.67 -52.48
N GLN A 560 13.89 6.17 -52.71
CA GLN A 560 13.58 4.74 -52.64
C GLN A 560 13.02 4.27 -53.98
N ILE A 561 13.74 3.38 -54.66
CA ILE A 561 13.23 2.72 -55.86
C ILE A 561 12.07 1.81 -55.44
N ARG A 562 10.93 1.98 -56.10
CA ARG A 562 9.70 1.22 -55.87
C ARG A 562 9.68 -0.06 -56.71
N SER A 563 10.10 0.02 -57.98
CA SER A 563 10.16 -1.15 -58.86
C SER A 563 11.07 -0.92 -60.05
N LEU A 564 11.55 -2.02 -60.63
CA LEU A 564 12.15 -2.08 -61.96
C LEU A 564 11.44 -3.19 -62.74
N LYS A 565 10.60 -2.82 -63.71
CA LYS A 565 9.77 -3.79 -64.46
C LYS A 565 10.20 -3.85 -65.93
N LYS A 566 10.42 -5.05 -66.46
CA LYS A 566 10.63 -5.23 -67.91
C LYS A 566 9.34 -4.88 -68.65
N LYS A 567 9.45 -4.19 -69.80
CA LYS A 567 8.32 -3.76 -70.64
C LYS A 567 8.37 -4.34 -72.05
N SER A 568 9.56 -4.52 -72.60
CA SER A 568 9.78 -5.23 -73.86
C SER A 568 11.17 -5.87 -73.84
N SER A 569 11.59 -6.52 -74.94
CA SER A 569 12.91 -7.15 -75.06
C SER A 569 14.07 -6.21 -74.68
N LYS A 570 13.97 -4.91 -75.00
CA LYS A 570 15.02 -3.90 -74.78
C LYS A 570 14.62 -2.75 -73.83
N THR A 571 13.43 -2.77 -73.23
CA THR A 571 12.92 -1.64 -72.41
C THR A 571 12.50 -2.05 -71.01
N TYR A 572 12.90 -1.25 -70.02
CA TYR A 572 12.54 -1.40 -68.61
C TYR A 572 11.89 -0.11 -68.08
N LEU A 573 11.01 -0.22 -67.09
CA LEU A 573 10.39 0.90 -66.40
C LEU A 573 10.89 0.93 -64.96
N LEU A 574 11.75 1.91 -64.66
CA LEU A 574 12.20 2.22 -63.31
C LEU A 574 11.18 3.15 -62.65
N SER A 575 10.75 2.85 -61.42
CA SER A 575 9.90 3.74 -60.63
C SER A 575 10.45 3.92 -59.22
N TRP A 576 10.21 5.09 -58.62
CA TRP A 576 10.61 5.41 -57.25
C TRP A 576 9.49 6.10 -56.48
N ARG A 577 9.61 6.10 -55.15
CA ARG A 577 8.69 6.82 -54.25
C ARG A 577 8.97 8.32 -54.31
N LYS A 578 7.91 9.12 -54.20
CA LYS A 578 8.01 10.59 -54.09
C LYS A 578 8.80 10.94 -52.81
N VAL A 579 9.81 11.78 -52.94
CA VAL A 579 10.53 12.42 -51.83
C VAL A 579 9.87 13.78 -51.58
N PRO A 580 9.16 13.97 -50.45
CA PRO A 580 8.48 15.23 -50.15
C PRO A 580 9.45 16.44 -50.15
N GLY A 581 9.03 17.54 -50.75
CA GLY A 581 9.76 18.81 -50.80
C GLY A 581 10.95 18.86 -51.77
N ALA A 582 11.33 17.74 -52.39
CA ALA A 582 12.33 17.74 -53.46
C ALA A 582 11.82 18.48 -54.70
N ASP A 583 12.71 19.13 -55.46
CA ASP A 583 12.40 19.84 -56.71
C ASP A 583 12.69 18.98 -57.96
N GLY A 584 13.32 17.83 -57.77
CA GLY A 584 13.51 16.86 -58.84
C GLY A 584 14.35 15.66 -58.44
N TYR A 585 14.72 14.85 -59.44
CA TYR A 585 15.50 13.64 -59.26
C TYR A 585 16.63 13.55 -60.28
N GLU A 586 17.68 12.83 -59.92
CA GLU A 586 18.72 12.39 -60.85
C GLU A 586 18.78 10.87 -60.84
N VAL A 587 18.72 10.30 -62.03
CA VAL A 587 18.95 8.88 -62.26
C VAL A 587 20.36 8.72 -62.79
N PHE A 588 21.15 7.91 -62.09
CA PHE A 588 22.50 7.55 -62.48
C PHE A 588 22.49 6.13 -63.02
N ARG A 589 23.35 5.89 -64.01
CA ARG A 589 23.59 4.58 -64.62
C ARG A 589 25.05 4.20 -64.44
N GLN A 590 25.31 2.91 -64.29
CA GLN A 590 26.65 2.33 -64.35
C GLN A 590 26.58 1.07 -65.20
N ILE A 591 27.38 1.00 -66.26
CA ILE A 591 27.62 -0.25 -66.99
C ILE A 591 28.70 -1.02 -66.22
N SER A 592 28.60 -2.35 -66.13
CA SER A 592 29.57 -3.19 -65.43
C SER A 592 31.00 -2.88 -65.89
N GLY A 593 31.89 -2.60 -64.92
CA GLY A 593 33.27 -2.18 -65.15
C GLY A 593 33.48 -0.68 -65.46
N LYS A 594 32.41 0.13 -65.60
CA LYS A 594 32.50 1.57 -65.85
C LYS A 594 32.16 2.40 -64.59
N LYS A 595 32.46 3.70 -64.61
CA LYS A 595 32.07 4.66 -63.56
C LYS A 595 30.57 4.96 -63.62
N TRP A 596 30.00 5.45 -62.52
CA TRP A 596 28.63 5.96 -62.50
C TRP A 596 28.54 7.28 -63.28
N GLU A 597 27.57 7.37 -64.19
CA GLU A 597 27.29 8.56 -64.99
C GLU A 597 25.85 9.04 -64.76
N LEU A 598 25.62 10.35 -64.91
CA LEU A 598 24.28 10.92 -64.88
C LEU A 598 23.53 10.48 -66.15
N PHE A 599 22.52 9.63 -66.00
CA PHE A 599 21.70 9.16 -67.12
C PHE A 599 20.60 10.15 -67.47
N LYS A 600 19.90 10.66 -66.45
CA LYS A 600 18.83 11.65 -66.66
C LYS A 600 18.62 12.52 -65.42
N ARG A 601 18.50 13.83 -65.64
CA ARG A 601 17.97 14.78 -64.66
C ARG A 601 16.48 15.03 -64.93
N ILE A 602 15.67 14.91 -63.89
CA ILE A 602 14.22 15.07 -63.92
C ILE A 602 13.89 16.34 -63.14
N LYS A 603 13.32 17.33 -63.82
CA LYS A 603 13.00 18.67 -63.27
C LYS A 603 11.57 18.78 -62.73
N ARG A 604 10.68 17.82 -63.02
CA ARG A 604 9.30 17.80 -62.56
C ARG A 604 9.13 16.73 -61.47
N THR A 605 8.72 17.16 -60.28
CA THR A 605 8.63 16.31 -59.07
C THR A 605 7.58 15.21 -59.16
N GLY A 606 6.55 15.40 -60.00
CA GLY A 606 5.52 14.41 -60.30
C GLY A 606 6.00 13.25 -61.20
N THR A 607 7.14 13.39 -61.88
CA THR A 607 7.70 12.33 -62.70
C THR A 607 8.45 11.33 -61.83
N LEU A 608 7.78 10.24 -61.46
CA LEU A 608 8.27 9.19 -60.55
C LEU A 608 8.64 7.87 -61.25
N LYS A 609 8.65 7.89 -62.59
CA LYS A 609 8.94 6.74 -63.44
C LYS A 609 9.82 7.17 -64.61
N LEU A 610 10.74 6.32 -65.05
CA LEU A 610 11.60 6.55 -66.21
C LEU A 610 11.71 5.26 -67.03
N LYS A 611 11.45 5.35 -68.34
CA LYS A 611 11.75 4.26 -69.28
C LYS A 611 13.27 4.22 -69.50
N LEU A 612 13.84 3.03 -69.38
CA LEU A 612 15.25 2.73 -69.57
C LEU A 612 15.40 1.81 -70.78
N SER A 613 16.26 2.18 -71.72
CA SER A 613 16.67 1.31 -72.82
C SER A 613 17.90 0.50 -72.42
N LEU A 614 17.96 -0.76 -72.87
CA LEU A 614 19.15 -1.61 -72.71
C LEU A 614 20.29 -1.01 -73.54
N ALA A 615 21.36 -0.58 -72.86
CA ALA A 615 22.43 0.19 -73.49
C ALA A 615 23.68 -0.64 -73.85
N SER A 616 23.74 -1.92 -73.46
CA SER A 616 24.94 -2.74 -73.58
C SER A 616 24.66 -4.25 -73.48
N LYS A 617 25.55 -5.08 -74.03
CA LYS A 617 25.67 -6.53 -73.75
C LYS A 617 26.29 -6.82 -72.37
N LYS A 618 26.47 -5.81 -71.51
CA LYS A 618 26.97 -5.93 -70.13
C LYS A 618 25.90 -5.47 -69.12
N ASP A 619 25.96 -6.02 -67.90
CA ASP A 619 25.05 -5.66 -66.81
C ASP A 619 25.02 -4.13 -66.57
N CYS A 620 23.82 -3.59 -66.35
CA CYS A 620 23.61 -2.17 -66.08
C CYS A 620 22.97 -1.97 -64.71
N PHE A 621 23.54 -1.08 -63.90
CA PHE A 621 23.03 -0.70 -62.58
C PHE A 621 22.43 0.70 -62.61
N TYR A 622 21.34 0.91 -61.88
CA TYR A 622 20.66 2.19 -61.77
C TYR A 622 20.44 2.57 -60.31
N ARG A 623 20.59 3.87 -60.01
CA ARG A 623 20.25 4.44 -58.70
C ARG A 623 19.67 5.84 -58.87
N VAL A 624 18.81 6.25 -57.95
CA VAL A 624 18.10 7.53 -58.00
C VAL A 624 18.49 8.36 -56.78
N ARG A 625 18.66 9.66 -56.93
CA ARG A 625 18.71 10.61 -55.80
C ARG A 625 17.75 11.78 -56.04
N ALA A 626 17.19 12.32 -54.97
CA ALA A 626 16.41 13.54 -55.02
C ALA A 626 17.32 14.78 -54.87
N TYR A 627 16.90 15.92 -55.40
CA TYR A 627 17.57 17.21 -55.17
C TYR A 627 16.56 18.30 -54.79
N LYS A 628 17.05 19.29 -54.04
CA LYS A 628 16.34 20.55 -53.73
C LYS A 628 17.14 21.70 -54.34
N LYS A 629 16.47 22.59 -55.06
CA LYS A 629 17.08 23.80 -55.60
C LYS A 629 17.21 24.86 -54.51
N THR A 630 18.34 25.55 -54.50
CA THR A 630 18.56 26.78 -53.74
C THR A 630 19.02 27.87 -54.70
N ALA A 631 19.11 29.11 -54.24
CA ALA A 631 19.60 30.22 -55.07
C ALA A 631 21.04 30.02 -55.57
N LYS A 632 21.86 29.26 -54.84
CA LYS A 632 23.28 29.03 -55.16
C LYS A 632 23.51 27.72 -55.92
N GLU A 633 22.87 26.64 -55.49
CA GLU A 633 23.14 25.30 -56.01
C GLU A 633 22.01 24.28 -55.77
N ASN A 634 22.16 23.07 -56.31
CA ASN A 634 21.30 21.94 -56.01
C ASN A 634 21.83 21.15 -54.80
N ILE A 635 21.00 21.00 -53.78
CA ILE A 635 21.31 20.17 -52.61
C ILE A 635 20.81 18.75 -52.85
N TYR A 636 21.74 17.79 -52.84
CA TYR A 636 21.46 16.42 -53.20
C TYR A 636 21.24 15.52 -51.97
N GLY A 637 20.19 14.71 -52.02
CA GLY A 637 19.98 13.60 -51.10
C GLY A 637 20.91 12.41 -51.40
N SER A 638 20.92 11.44 -50.49
CA SER A 638 21.67 10.19 -50.71
C SER A 638 21.01 9.36 -51.81
N PHE A 639 21.84 8.63 -52.57
CA PHE A 639 21.35 7.69 -53.59
C PHE A 639 20.53 6.54 -52.98
N SER A 640 19.55 6.07 -53.73
CA SER A 640 18.81 4.84 -53.46
C SER A 640 19.73 3.61 -53.43
N LYS A 641 19.23 2.47 -52.94
CA LYS A 641 19.83 1.17 -53.28
C LYS A 641 19.88 1.04 -54.81
N LYS A 642 20.95 0.42 -55.34
CA LYS A 642 21.08 0.18 -56.79
C LYS A 642 20.16 -0.97 -57.21
N VAL A 643 19.64 -0.90 -58.42
CA VAL A 643 18.94 -2.02 -59.09
C VAL A 643 19.72 -2.46 -60.32
N LYS A 644 19.66 -3.75 -60.65
CA LYS A 644 20.40 -4.37 -61.75
C LYS A 644 19.46 -4.71 -62.91
N ILE A 645 19.90 -4.43 -64.12
CA ILE A 645 19.41 -5.04 -65.35
C ILE A 645 20.54 -5.93 -65.86
N SER A 646 20.33 -7.25 -65.86
CA SER A 646 21.32 -8.19 -66.39
C SER A 646 21.37 -8.11 -67.91
N ALA A 647 22.56 -8.21 -68.48
CA ALA A 647 22.67 -8.53 -69.90
C ALA A 647 22.11 -9.94 -70.14
N LYS A 648 21.47 -10.12 -71.30
CA LYS A 648 21.11 -11.44 -71.81
C LYS A 648 22.15 -11.88 -72.81
#